data_AF-A0A3B1KJK6-F1
#
_entry.id   AF-A0A3B1KJK6-F1
#
_cell.length_a   1.000
_cell.length_b   1.000
_cell.length_c   1.000
_cell.angle_alpha   90.00
_cell.angle_beta   90.00
_cell.angle_gamma   90.00
#
_symmetry.space_group_name_H-M   'P 1'
#
loop_
_entity.id
_entity.type
_entity.pdbx_description
1 polymer ?
#
loop_
_entity_poly.entity_id
_entity_poly.type
_entity_poly.pdbx_seq_one_letter_code
_entity_poly.pdbx_strand_id
1 'polypeptide(L)'
;MPDSKKFFENLSGAGKCIGVLTSGGDAQGMNAAVRAVVRMGIYVRAKVYFIHEGYQGMVDGGDNIKEATWESVSSMLQLGGTVIGSARCKEFRTHEGRLRAALNLVRLGITNLCVIGGDGSLTGANLFRTEWSGLLEELVQTGQIDEQAAVTHSALHIVGMVGSIDNDFCGTDMTIGTDSALHRIIEVVDAIMTTAQSHQRTFVLEVMGRHCGYLALVSALACGADWVLIPELPPEDGWEEQMCQKLSESRLRGSRLNIIIVAEGAIDRHGKPITSDAVKDLVVRSLGFDTRVTILGHVQRGGTPSAFDRILASRMGVEAVLALLEASPDTPACVVSLRGNQAIRLPLMECVQMTQQVQKAMDEKNFEEAVKLRGRSFENNLNTYKLLSYRKPDSEVSKDGEGRKGGPCCSSFNVAVLNVGAPAAGMNAAVRSAVRVGITEGHTMFAVQDGFEGFSKGQINEIKWGDVGGWTGQGGSLLGTKRTLPANHLNKIAEQMRIHNINALLVIGGFEAFECLLQLVEARSTHREFCVPMCVVPATISNNVPGTDITLGADTSLNSIVETCDRIKQSASGTKRRVFIIETMGGYCGYLATVGALAAGADAAYIYEEPFTIRDLQTNVEHLTEKMKTGIQRGLVLRNESCNENFTTDFIYQLYSEEGKGVFDCRKNVLGHMQQGGAPSPFDRNFGTKIAAKAIQWISKKLKEFYVEGTYIYLPTYTYYQSKCPGKHCTDFRLDIKHSGSTAADDMSLQTITDHQAVDLKQFGLCVSPLFLQTLIL
;
A
#
# COMPACT_ATOMS: atom_id res chain seq x y z
N MET A 1 12.44 -2.69 21.98
CA MET A 1 12.35 -4.01 21.34
C MET A 1 13.64 -4.74 21.65
N PRO A 2 13.64 -6.03 22.03
CA PRO A 2 14.88 -6.78 22.15
C PRO A 2 15.55 -6.86 20.78
N ASP A 3 16.88 -6.80 20.74
CA ASP A 3 17.73 -6.76 19.53
C ASP A 3 17.29 -7.81 18.49
N SER A 4 16.67 -7.36 17.39
CA SER A 4 16.29 -8.21 16.25
C SER A 4 17.49 -8.93 15.63
N LYS A 5 18.71 -8.39 15.78
CA LYS A 5 19.99 -9.02 15.39
C LYS A 5 20.19 -10.40 16.02
N LYS A 6 19.82 -10.59 17.30
CA LYS A 6 20.04 -11.87 18.01
C LYS A 6 19.03 -12.96 17.67
N PHE A 7 17.90 -12.62 17.04
CA PHE A 7 16.83 -13.59 16.78
C PHE A 7 17.13 -14.48 15.57
N PHE A 8 17.71 -13.92 14.51
CA PHE A 8 18.01 -14.65 13.27
C PHE A 8 19.23 -15.59 13.39
N GLU A 9 20.22 -15.26 14.23
CA GLU A 9 21.45 -16.06 14.38
C GLU A 9 21.22 -17.42 15.06
N ASN A 10 20.09 -17.61 15.76
CA ASN A 10 19.81 -18.84 16.53
C ASN A 10 18.85 -19.82 15.83
N LEU A 11 18.26 -19.45 14.69
CA LEU A 11 17.32 -20.30 13.94
C LEU A 11 18.06 -21.06 12.83
N SER A 12 18.25 -22.37 13.02
CA SER A 12 18.84 -23.26 12.01
C SER A 12 17.77 -24.20 11.45
N GLY A 13 17.62 -24.19 10.13
CA GLY A 13 16.82 -25.13 9.34
C GLY A 13 17.61 -26.34 8.84
N ALA A 14 18.86 -26.54 9.30
CA ALA A 14 19.68 -27.66 8.87
C ALA A 14 18.97 -29.01 9.10
N GLY A 15 18.85 -29.81 8.03
CA GLY A 15 18.14 -31.09 8.06
C GLY A 15 16.62 -31.01 7.86
N LYS A 16 16.05 -29.80 7.75
CA LYS A 16 14.64 -29.61 7.39
C LYS A 16 14.49 -29.37 5.88
N CYS A 17 13.39 -29.87 5.32
CA CYS A 17 12.99 -29.62 3.94
C CYS A 17 11.67 -28.84 3.89
N ILE A 18 11.63 -27.81 3.03
CA ILE A 18 10.49 -26.92 2.81
C ILE A 18 10.01 -27.08 1.37
N GLY A 19 8.75 -27.43 1.15
CA GLY A 19 8.09 -27.39 -0.15
C GLY A 19 7.35 -26.06 -0.31
N VAL A 20 7.48 -25.41 -1.47
CA VAL A 20 6.71 -24.20 -1.82
C VAL A 20 5.89 -24.45 -3.09
N LEU A 21 4.59 -24.13 -3.03
CA LEU A 21 3.69 -24.17 -4.19
C LEU A 21 2.85 -22.91 -4.31
N THR A 22 2.45 -22.62 -5.55
CA THR A 22 1.40 -21.64 -5.87
C THR A 22 0.15 -22.34 -6.37
N SER A 23 -0.98 -22.14 -5.70
CA SER A 23 -2.25 -22.77 -6.05
C SER A 23 -3.39 -21.76 -6.15
N GLY A 24 -4.19 -21.86 -7.21
CA GLY A 24 -5.39 -21.05 -7.41
C GLY A 24 -5.26 -20.11 -8.60
N GLY A 25 -6.00 -19.00 -8.59
CA GLY A 25 -5.79 -17.94 -9.57
C GLY A 25 -4.49 -17.21 -9.25
N ASP A 26 -3.70 -16.91 -10.28
CA ASP A 26 -2.46 -16.18 -10.13
C ASP A 26 -2.69 -14.72 -9.72
N ALA A 27 -1.70 -14.16 -9.05
CA ALA A 27 -1.67 -12.78 -8.60
C ALA A 27 -0.23 -12.23 -8.69
N GLN A 28 -0.10 -10.97 -9.08
CA GLN A 28 1.20 -10.34 -9.23
C GLN A 28 1.89 -10.26 -7.86
N GLY A 29 3.12 -10.78 -7.76
CA GLY A 29 3.88 -10.85 -6.51
C GLY A 29 4.04 -12.25 -5.94
N MET A 30 3.32 -13.26 -6.46
CA MET A 30 3.55 -14.68 -6.09
C MET A 30 5.01 -15.09 -6.32
N ASN A 31 5.62 -14.65 -7.42
CA ASN A 31 7.04 -14.87 -7.69
C ASN A 31 7.99 -14.24 -6.64
N ALA A 32 7.63 -13.06 -6.12
CA ALA A 32 8.39 -12.40 -5.06
C ALA A 32 8.29 -13.18 -3.73
N ALA A 33 7.11 -13.74 -3.43
CA ALA A 33 6.89 -14.63 -2.29
C ALA A 33 7.71 -15.92 -2.40
N VAL A 34 7.62 -16.61 -3.54
CA VAL A 34 8.41 -17.84 -3.82
C VAL A 34 9.90 -17.55 -3.67
N ARG A 35 10.39 -16.45 -4.26
CA ARG A 35 11.79 -16.02 -4.13
C ARG A 35 12.21 -15.84 -2.67
N ALA A 36 11.39 -15.16 -1.87
CA ALA A 36 11.70 -14.92 -0.47
C ALA A 36 11.74 -16.20 0.35
N VAL A 37 10.80 -17.13 0.13
CA VAL A 37 10.78 -18.44 0.79
C VAL A 37 12.03 -19.24 0.45
N VAL A 38 12.43 -19.30 -0.82
CA VAL A 38 13.64 -20.02 -1.24
C VAL A 38 14.90 -19.40 -0.65
N ARG A 39 15.09 -18.08 -0.79
CA ARG A 39 16.30 -17.40 -0.28
C ARG A 39 16.41 -17.53 1.23
N MET A 40 15.32 -17.28 1.95
CA MET A 40 15.31 -17.39 3.40
C MET A 40 15.54 -18.84 3.86
N GLY A 41 14.93 -19.82 3.18
CA GLY A 41 15.15 -21.24 3.48
C GLY A 41 16.59 -21.69 3.27
N ILE A 42 17.24 -21.26 2.18
CA ILE A 42 18.66 -21.57 1.93
C ILE A 42 19.56 -20.85 2.95
N TYR A 43 19.26 -19.59 3.28
CA TYR A 43 20.01 -18.80 4.26
C TYR A 43 20.05 -19.47 5.65
N VAL A 44 18.92 -20.00 6.11
CA VAL A 44 18.82 -20.78 7.36
C VAL A 44 19.25 -22.24 7.20
N ARG A 45 19.84 -22.63 6.06
CA ARG A 45 20.36 -23.98 5.75
C ARG A 45 19.30 -25.08 5.63
N ALA A 46 18.04 -24.74 5.36
CA ALA A 46 17.01 -25.70 4.96
C ALA A 46 17.12 -26.01 3.46
N LYS A 47 16.70 -27.21 3.06
CA LYS A 47 16.50 -27.53 1.65
C LYS A 47 15.12 -27.04 1.22
N VAL A 48 15.03 -26.34 0.09
CA VAL A 48 13.76 -25.83 -0.42
C VAL A 48 13.45 -26.50 -1.76
N TYR A 49 12.20 -26.91 -1.95
CA TYR A 49 11.72 -27.56 -3.17
C TYR A 49 10.59 -26.75 -3.80
N PHE A 50 10.66 -26.52 -5.10
CA PHE A 50 9.51 -26.10 -5.89
C PHE A 50 8.58 -27.27 -6.10
N ILE A 51 7.28 -27.02 -5.93
CA ILE A 51 6.23 -27.93 -6.35
C ILE A 51 5.49 -27.24 -7.49
N HIS A 52 5.72 -27.74 -8.71
CA HIS A 52 5.17 -27.18 -9.93
C HIS A 52 3.66 -27.44 -10.05
N GLU A 53 2.94 -26.57 -10.77
CA GLU A 53 1.50 -26.74 -11.06
C GLU A 53 0.60 -26.89 -9.81
N GLY A 54 1.04 -26.34 -8.68
CA GLY A 54 0.28 -26.35 -7.43
C GLY A 54 0.08 -27.76 -6.87
N TYR A 55 -1.15 -28.07 -6.47
CA TYR A 55 -1.47 -29.41 -5.94
C TYR A 55 -1.33 -30.52 -6.98
N GLN A 56 -1.43 -30.20 -8.28
CA GLN A 56 -1.31 -31.22 -9.32
C GLN A 56 0.11 -31.81 -9.34
N GLY A 57 1.14 -30.97 -9.37
CA GLY A 57 2.52 -31.48 -9.34
C GLY A 57 2.88 -32.14 -8.01
N MET A 58 2.21 -31.80 -6.91
CA MET A 58 2.35 -32.51 -5.64
C MET A 58 1.84 -33.95 -5.73
N VAL A 59 0.71 -34.17 -6.41
CA VAL A 59 0.13 -35.50 -6.65
C VAL A 59 0.96 -36.28 -7.67
N ASP A 60 1.39 -35.63 -8.75
CA ASP A 60 2.15 -36.25 -9.84
C ASP A 60 3.56 -36.68 -9.38
N GLY A 61 4.19 -35.88 -8.52
CA GLY A 61 5.53 -36.14 -8.01
C GLY A 61 6.61 -36.09 -9.11
N GLY A 62 7.73 -36.76 -8.87
CA GLY A 62 8.84 -36.86 -9.82
C GLY A 62 9.42 -35.50 -10.19
N ASP A 63 9.50 -35.22 -11.50
CA ASP A 63 10.03 -33.96 -12.04
C ASP A 63 9.20 -32.72 -11.65
N ASN A 64 8.00 -32.88 -11.11
CA ASN A 64 7.21 -31.74 -10.63
C ASN A 64 7.67 -31.22 -9.26
N ILE A 65 8.51 -31.96 -8.53
CA ILE A 65 9.08 -31.53 -7.26
C ILE A 65 10.61 -31.42 -7.40
N LYS A 66 11.11 -30.19 -7.50
CA LYS A 66 12.53 -29.91 -7.79
C LYS A 66 13.19 -29.10 -6.69
N GLU A 67 14.40 -29.49 -6.30
CA GLU A 67 15.20 -28.71 -5.35
C GLU A 67 15.53 -27.33 -5.95
N ALA A 68 15.25 -26.28 -5.19
CA ALA A 68 15.51 -24.90 -5.55
C ALA A 68 16.94 -24.52 -5.16
N THR A 69 17.58 -23.69 -5.98
CA THR A 69 18.91 -23.13 -5.74
C THR A 69 18.82 -21.62 -5.55
N TRP A 70 19.91 -21.00 -5.12
CA TRP A 70 19.96 -19.55 -5.01
C TRP A 70 19.67 -18.85 -6.35
N GLU A 71 20.21 -19.44 -7.41
CA GLU A 71 20.10 -18.95 -8.77
C GLU A 71 18.73 -19.20 -9.39
N SER A 72 18.04 -20.27 -9.01
CA SER A 72 16.75 -20.64 -9.62
C SER A 72 15.66 -19.58 -9.39
N VAL A 73 15.73 -18.80 -8.31
CA VAL A 73 14.78 -17.71 -8.02
C VAL A 73 15.26 -16.32 -8.44
N SER A 74 16.41 -16.26 -9.12
CA SER A 74 16.94 -14.99 -9.56
C SER A 74 16.17 -14.46 -10.77
N SER A 75 15.91 -13.16 -10.80
CA SER A 75 15.06 -12.50 -11.81
C SER A 75 13.55 -12.78 -11.70
N MET A 76 13.08 -13.46 -10.64
CA MET A 76 11.65 -13.69 -10.42
C MET A 76 10.89 -12.46 -9.89
N LEU A 77 11.57 -11.56 -9.18
CA LEU A 77 10.96 -10.47 -8.42
C LEU A 77 10.06 -9.54 -9.27
N GLN A 78 10.45 -9.28 -10.51
CA GLN A 78 9.72 -8.41 -11.44
C GLN A 78 8.72 -9.13 -12.35
N LEU A 79 8.61 -10.46 -12.27
CA LEU A 79 7.76 -11.24 -13.16
C LEU A 79 6.32 -11.31 -12.60
N GLY A 80 5.34 -11.10 -13.48
CA GLY A 80 3.93 -11.37 -13.20
C GLY A 80 3.62 -12.87 -13.12
N GLY A 81 2.41 -13.19 -12.66
CA GLY A 81 1.94 -14.58 -12.53
C GLY A 81 2.79 -15.42 -11.54
N THR A 82 2.95 -16.70 -11.86
CA THR A 82 3.81 -17.63 -11.11
C THR A 82 4.69 -18.46 -12.05
N VAL A 83 6.01 -18.46 -11.81
CA VAL A 83 7.00 -19.21 -12.60
C VAL A 83 6.93 -20.71 -12.33
N ILE A 84 6.43 -21.12 -11.16
CA ILE A 84 6.24 -22.54 -10.83
C ILE A 84 4.88 -23.07 -11.29
N GLY A 85 4.05 -22.25 -11.93
CA GLY A 85 2.75 -22.65 -12.45
C GLY A 85 1.67 -22.80 -11.37
N SER A 86 0.43 -22.94 -11.82
CA SER A 86 -0.70 -23.19 -10.94
C SER A 86 -1.79 -23.92 -11.71
N ALA A 87 -2.19 -25.09 -11.21
CA ALA A 87 -3.25 -25.89 -11.82
C ALA A 87 -4.35 -26.23 -10.81
N ARG A 88 -5.59 -26.27 -11.29
CA ARG A 88 -6.71 -26.83 -10.52
C ARG A 88 -6.55 -28.35 -10.46
N CYS A 89 -6.29 -28.88 -9.27
CA CYS A 89 -6.16 -30.32 -9.08
C CYS A 89 -7.49 -30.94 -8.62
N LYS A 90 -8.12 -31.75 -9.49
CA LYS A 90 -9.30 -32.55 -9.10
C LYS A 90 -8.90 -33.74 -8.24
N GLU A 91 -7.77 -34.36 -8.53
CA GLU A 91 -7.29 -35.55 -7.84
C GLU A 91 -7.01 -35.30 -6.36
N PHE A 92 -6.48 -34.13 -6.00
CA PHE A 92 -6.24 -33.74 -4.60
C PHE A 92 -7.53 -33.59 -3.77
N ARG A 93 -8.70 -33.50 -4.41
CA ARG A 93 -9.99 -33.55 -3.70
C ARG A 93 -10.34 -34.96 -3.22
N THR A 94 -9.75 -35.99 -3.81
CA THR A 94 -9.92 -37.38 -3.42
C THR A 94 -8.87 -37.80 -2.39
N HIS A 95 -9.23 -38.76 -1.54
CA HIS A 95 -8.31 -39.36 -0.56
C HIS A 95 -7.07 -39.97 -1.24
N GLU A 96 -7.27 -40.70 -2.34
CA GLU A 96 -6.20 -41.33 -3.12
C GLU A 96 -5.18 -40.32 -3.69
N GLY A 97 -5.65 -39.17 -4.18
CA GLY A 97 -4.77 -38.09 -4.63
C GLY A 97 -3.93 -37.53 -3.47
N ARG A 98 -4.54 -37.32 -2.29
CA ARG A 98 -3.81 -36.86 -1.10
C ARG A 98 -2.82 -37.91 -0.59
N LEU A 99 -3.17 -39.19 -0.65
CA LEU A 99 -2.27 -40.30 -0.31
C LEU A 99 -1.02 -40.30 -1.21
N ARG A 100 -1.19 -40.13 -2.53
CA ARG A 100 -0.08 -39.98 -3.49
C ARG A 100 0.77 -38.74 -3.19
N ALA A 101 0.13 -37.60 -2.90
CA ALA A 101 0.85 -36.39 -2.54
C ALA A 101 1.69 -36.57 -1.27
N ALA A 102 1.13 -37.18 -0.23
CA ALA A 102 1.85 -37.47 1.02
C ALA A 102 3.06 -38.37 0.78
N LEU A 103 2.90 -39.43 -0.02
CA LEU A 103 4.00 -40.31 -0.41
C LEU A 103 5.16 -39.56 -1.09
N ASN A 104 4.84 -38.68 -2.04
CA ASN A 104 5.85 -37.90 -2.77
C ASN A 104 6.62 -36.95 -1.84
N LEU A 105 5.93 -36.31 -0.90
CA LEU A 105 6.55 -35.42 0.08
C LEU A 105 7.46 -36.19 1.05
N VAL A 106 7.00 -37.32 1.59
CA VAL A 106 7.77 -38.17 2.52
C VAL A 106 9.03 -38.73 1.86
N ARG A 107 8.96 -39.14 0.59
CA ARG A 107 10.12 -39.63 -0.19
C ARG A 107 11.25 -38.60 -0.28
N LEU A 108 10.91 -37.31 -0.29
CA LEU A 108 11.86 -36.19 -0.34
C LEU A 108 12.14 -35.57 1.03
N GLY A 109 11.54 -36.12 2.09
CA GLY A 109 11.66 -35.63 3.46
C GLY A 109 10.99 -34.28 3.72
N ILE A 110 10.01 -33.89 2.89
CA ILE A 110 9.32 -32.59 2.98
C ILE A 110 8.20 -32.68 4.03
N THR A 111 8.41 -32.04 5.17
CA THR A 111 7.41 -31.92 6.27
C THR A 111 6.96 -30.48 6.52
N ASN A 112 7.54 -29.52 5.81
CA ASN A 112 7.21 -28.11 5.93
C ASN A 112 6.67 -27.63 4.58
N LEU A 113 5.45 -27.13 4.56
CA LEU A 113 4.77 -26.72 3.33
C LEU A 113 4.38 -25.25 3.39
N CYS A 114 4.87 -24.46 2.44
CA CYS A 114 4.45 -23.09 2.21
C CYS A 114 3.48 -23.05 1.03
N VAL A 115 2.23 -22.70 1.30
CA VAL A 115 1.17 -22.64 0.28
C VAL A 115 0.82 -21.19 -0.01
N ILE A 116 1.11 -20.74 -1.23
CA ILE A 116 0.79 -19.39 -1.70
C ILE A 116 -0.46 -19.47 -2.59
N GLY A 117 -1.56 -18.83 -2.19
CA GLY A 117 -2.80 -18.92 -2.95
C GLY A 117 -3.99 -18.22 -2.31
N GLY A 118 -5.17 -18.41 -2.89
CA GLY A 118 -6.43 -17.91 -2.34
C GLY A 118 -7.04 -18.83 -1.28
N ASP A 119 -8.22 -18.44 -0.76
CA ASP A 119 -8.98 -19.15 0.28
C ASP A 119 -9.12 -20.66 0.01
N GLY A 120 -9.59 -21.06 -1.17
CA GLY A 120 -9.79 -22.47 -1.52
C GLY A 120 -8.51 -23.31 -1.45
N SER A 121 -7.36 -22.72 -1.81
CA SER A 121 -6.06 -23.40 -1.72
C SER A 121 -5.64 -23.60 -0.27
N LEU A 122 -5.83 -22.59 0.57
CA LEU A 122 -5.47 -22.64 1.99
C LEU A 122 -6.40 -23.58 2.78
N THR A 123 -7.69 -23.62 2.43
CA THR A 123 -8.64 -24.60 2.98
C THR A 123 -8.20 -26.04 2.67
N GLY A 124 -7.79 -26.31 1.42
CA GLY A 124 -7.25 -27.61 1.02
C GLY A 124 -5.97 -28.00 1.78
N ALA A 125 -5.10 -27.02 2.05
CA ALA A 125 -3.89 -27.23 2.84
C ALA A 125 -4.23 -27.67 4.28
N ASN A 126 -5.18 -27.00 4.94
CA ASN A 126 -5.56 -27.36 6.30
C ASN A 126 -6.17 -28.77 6.38
N LEU A 127 -7.02 -29.14 5.41
CA LEU A 127 -7.59 -30.49 5.32
C LEU A 127 -6.46 -31.53 5.22
N PHE A 128 -5.50 -31.29 4.33
CA PHE A 128 -4.36 -32.18 4.13
C PHE A 128 -3.51 -32.36 5.40
N ARG A 129 -3.29 -31.29 6.17
CA ARG A 129 -2.62 -31.37 7.48
C ARG A 129 -3.37 -32.23 8.48
N THR A 130 -4.70 -32.13 8.49
CA THR A 130 -5.55 -32.82 9.46
C THR A 130 -5.61 -34.32 9.17
N GLU A 131 -5.61 -34.70 7.88
CA GLU A 131 -5.60 -36.09 7.43
C GLU A 131 -4.19 -36.72 7.43
N TRP A 132 -3.13 -35.94 7.66
CA TRP A 132 -1.74 -36.35 7.48
C TRP A 132 -1.37 -37.65 8.22
N SER A 133 -1.72 -37.77 9.51
CA SER A 133 -1.40 -38.96 10.30
C SER A 133 -2.08 -40.22 9.75
N GLY A 134 -3.36 -40.12 9.36
CA GLY A 134 -4.10 -41.23 8.76
C GLY A 134 -3.55 -41.63 7.39
N LEU A 135 -3.09 -40.66 6.59
CA LEU A 135 -2.43 -40.95 5.31
C LEU A 135 -1.11 -41.70 5.52
N LEU A 136 -0.31 -41.34 6.53
CA LEU A 136 0.93 -42.05 6.83
C LEU A 136 0.68 -43.48 7.33
N GLU A 137 -0.32 -43.69 8.18
CA GLU A 137 -0.72 -45.02 8.64
C GLU A 137 -1.09 -45.94 7.46
N GLU A 138 -1.86 -45.43 6.50
CA GLU A 138 -2.24 -46.18 5.29
C GLU A 138 -1.03 -46.46 4.38
N LEU A 139 -0.10 -45.52 4.24
CA LEU A 139 1.13 -45.73 3.47
C LEU A 139 2.03 -46.81 4.10
N VAL A 140 2.07 -46.90 5.43
CA VAL A 140 2.77 -47.99 6.14
C VAL A 140 2.06 -49.33 5.93
N GLN A 141 0.73 -49.37 6.07
CA GLN A 141 -0.06 -50.59 5.87
C GLN A 141 0.04 -51.14 4.44
N THR A 142 0.13 -50.25 3.46
CA THR A 142 0.30 -50.62 2.05
C THR A 142 1.77 -50.91 1.67
N GLY A 143 2.71 -50.79 2.62
CA GLY A 143 4.12 -51.09 2.42
C GLY A 143 4.85 -50.09 1.51
N GLN A 144 4.30 -48.89 1.33
CA GLN A 144 4.90 -47.85 0.48
C GLN A 144 5.94 -46.99 1.21
N ILE A 145 5.85 -46.92 2.54
CA ILE A 145 6.83 -46.27 3.42
C ILE A 145 7.11 -47.15 4.65
N ASP A 146 8.30 -46.99 5.23
CA ASP A 146 8.72 -47.70 6.43
C ASP A 146 8.14 -47.03 7.70
N GLU A 147 7.96 -47.79 8.79
CA GLU A 147 7.52 -47.24 10.09
C GLU A 147 8.46 -46.13 10.60
N GLN A 148 9.77 -46.29 10.40
CA GLN A 148 10.77 -45.27 10.74
C GLN A 148 10.53 -43.95 9.99
N ALA A 149 10.13 -44.03 8.72
CA ALA A 149 9.83 -42.85 7.90
C ALA A 149 8.54 -42.18 8.38
N ALA A 150 7.50 -42.94 8.71
CA ALA A 150 6.27 -42.41 9.28
C ALA A 150 6.50 -41.68 10.62
N VAL A 151 7.36 -42.22 11.50
CA VAL A 151 7.70 -41.56 12.78
C VAL A 151 8.48 -40.26 12.54
N THR A 152 9.48 -40.30 11.66
CA THR A 152 10.35 -39.14 11.36
C THR A 152 9.55 -37.98 10.74
N HIS A 153 8.53 -38.30 9.93
CA HIS A 153 7.72 -37.33 9.19
C HIS A 153 6.30 -37.18 9.75
N SER A 154 6.11 -37.52 11.03
CA SER A 154 4.79 -37.63 11.68
C SER A 154 3.99 -36.34 11.72
N ALA A 155 4.64 -35.18 11.71
CA ALA A 155 3.99 -33.87 11.73
C ALA A 155 4.22 -33.11 10.41
N LEU A 156 3.12 -32.64 9.81
CA LEU A 156 3.14 -31.71 8.68
C LEU A 156 2.92 -30.29 9.18
N HIS A 157 3.89 -29.41 8.95
CA HIS A 157 3.80 -27.99 9.26
C HIS A 157 3.37 -27.23 8.01
N ILE A 158 2.32 -26.41 8.13
CA ILE A 158 1.78 -25.63 7.02
C ILE A 158 1.75 -24.16 7.39
N VAL A 159 2.27 -23.34 6.48
CA VAL A 159 2.09 -21.89 6.49
C VAL A 159 1.48 -21.43 5.18
N GLY A 160 0.41 -20.66 5.29
CA GLY A 160 -0.30 -20.05 4.18
C GLY A 160 0.15 -18.62 3.92
N MET A 161 0.19 -18.23 2.64
CA MET A 161 0.30 -16.84 2.20
C MET A 161 -0.81 -16.54 1.21
N VAL A 162 -1.47 -15.39 1.38
CA VAL A 162 -2.64 -15.06 0.57
C VAL A 162 -2.23 -14.34 -0.72
N GLY A 163 -2.25 -15.06 -1.83
CA GLY A 163 -2.09 -14.52 -3.18
C GLY A 163 -3.45 -14.41 -3.86
N SER A 164 -4.00 -13.21 -3.91
CA SER A 164 -5.32 -12.90 -4.50
C SER A 164 -5.36 -11.42 -4.86
N ILE A 165 -5.94 -11.10 -6.01
CA ILE A 165 -6.20 -9.69 -6.41
C ILE A 165 -7.46 -9.13 -5.74
N ASP A 166 -8.36 -10.01 -5.28
CA ASP A 166 -9.72 -9.65 -4.87
C ASP A 166 -9.77 -9.02 -3.46
N ASN A 167 -8.69 -9.15 -2.68
CA ASN A 167 -8.60 -8.81 -1.25
C ASN A 167 -9.78 -9.36 -0.43
N ASP A 168 -10.14 -10.62 -0.71
CA ASP A 168 -11.34 -11.30 -0.22
C ASP A 168 -11.10 -12.12 1.06
N PHE A 169 -9.84 -12.29 1.47
CA PHE A 169 -9.47 -13.09 2.64
C PHE A 169 -9.53 -12.28 3.94
N CYS A 170 -10.39 -12.70 4.87
CA CYS A 170 -10.52 -12.04 6.16
C CYS A 170 -9.27 -12.24 7.04
N GLY A 171 -8.89 -11.20 7.78
CA GLY A 171 -7.75 -11.22 8.70
C GLY A 171 -6.48 -10.57 8.17
N THR A 172 -6.43 -10.21 6.88
CA THR A 172 -5.36 -9.38 6.29
C THR A 172 -5.89 -8.03 5.83
N ASP A 173 -5.09 -6.97 5.99
CA ASP A 173 -5.43 -5.63 5.49
C ASP A 173 -5.31 -5.59 3.95
N MET A 174 -4.37 -6.36 3.39
CA MET A 174 -4.05 -6.45 1.96
C MET A 174 -3.58 -7.87 1.60
N THR A 175 -4.07 -8.41 0.47
CA THR A 175 -3.56 -9.64 -0.14
C THR A 175 -2.55 -9.34 -1.25
N ILE A 176 -1.60 -10.26 -1.47
CA ILE A 176 -0.57 -10.12 -2.50
C ILE A 176 -1.24 -10.09 -3.88
N GLY A 177 -1.05 -9.00 -4.61
CA GLY A 177 -1.53 -8.75 -5.98
C GLY A 177 -2.65 -7.71 -6.06
N THR A 178 -3.26 -7.32 -4.94
CA THR A 178 -4.35 -6.33 -4.95
C THR A 178 -3.88 -4.98 -5.47
N ASP A 179 -2.74 -4.48 -4.98
CA ASP A 179 -2.23 -3.17 -5.37
C ASP A 179 -1.80 -3.15 -6.85
N SER A 180 -1.20 -4.25 -7.33
CA SER A 180 -0.87 -4.44 -8.74
C SER A 180 -2.10 -4.45 -9.63
N ALA A 181 -3.18 -5.14 -9.23
CA ALA A 181 -4.45 -5.12 -9.95
C ALA A 181 -5.07 -3.72 -9.99
N LEU A 182 -5.01 -2.97 -8.88
CA LEU A 182 -5.45 -1.57 -8.83
C LEU A 182 -4.65 -0.69 -9.80
N HIS A 183 -3.33 -0.90 -9.95
CA HIS A 183 -2.55 -0.20 -10.97
C HIS A 183 -3.08 -0.47 -12.38
N ARG A 184 -3.35 -1.74 -12.71
CA ARG A 184 -3.93 -2.11 -14.02
C ARG A 184 -5.29 -1.45 -14.26
N ILE A 185 -6.15 -1.41 -13.24
CA ILE A 185 -7.48 -0.79 -13.35
C ILE A 185 -7.34 0.71 -13.61
N ILE A 186 -6.51 1.40 -12.81
CA ILE A 186 -6.36 2.85 -12.90
C ILE A 186 -5.67 3.27 -14.21
N GLU A 187 -4.71 2.49 -14.73
CA GLU A 187 -4.13 2.77 -16.05
C GLU A 187 -5.18 2.73 -17.17
N VAL A 188 -6.09 1.74 -17.14
CA VAL A 188 -7.18 1.65 -18.11
C VAL A 188 -8.16 2.81 -17.92
N VAL A 189 -8.52 3.13 -16.68
CA VAL A 189 -9.43 4.24 -16.37
C VAL A 189 -8.85 5.56 -16.87
N ASP A 190 -7.59 5.85 -16.55
CA ASP A 190 -6.91 7.10 -16.96
C ASP A 190 -6.80 7.19 -18.49
N ALA A 191 -6.51 6.07 -19.17
CA ALA A 191 -6.51 6.03 -20.63
C ALA A 191 -7.90 6.34 -21.22
N ILE A 192 -8.97 5.77 -20.63
CA ILE A 192 -10.36 6.01 -21.05
C ILE A 192 -10.81 7.44 -20.74
N MET A 193 -10.37 8.04 -19.64
CA MET A 193 -10.75 9.39 -19.26
C MET A 193 -10.50 10.42 -20.37
N THR A 194 -9.38 10.30 -21.09
CA THR A 194 -9.02 11.23 -22.17
C THR A 194 -10.01 11.21 -23.34
N THR A 195 -10.44 10.01 -23.77
CA THR A 195 -11.45 9.86 -24.84
C THR A 195 -12.85 10.20 -24.35
N ALA A 196 -13.16 9.90 -23.08
CA ALA A 196 -14.43 10.24 -22.45
C ALA A 196 -14.65 11.76 -22.38
N GLN A 197 -13.63 12.52 -22.00
CA GLN A 197 -13.67 14.00 -21.97
C GLN A 197 -13.87 14.62 -23.36
N SER A 198 -13.26 14.02 -24.37
CA SER A 198 -13.28 14.51 -25.75
C SER A 198 -14.69 14.41 -26.36
N HIS A 199 -15.35 13.25 -26.17
CA HIS A 199 -16.68 12.97 -26.74
C HIS A 199 -17.85 13.17 -25.78
N GLN A 200 -17.54 13.67 -24.59
CA GLN A 200 -18.47 13.81 -23.48
C GLN A 200 -19.26 12.54 -23.11
N ARG A 201 -18.58 11.40 -22.99
CA ARG A 201 -19.22 10.08 -22.83
C ARG A 201 -19.34 9.64 -21.38
N THR A 202 -20.28 8.72 -21.15
CA THR A 202 -20.36 7.92 -19.92
C THR A 202 -19.69 6.57 -20.15
N PHE A 203 -18.86 6.14 -19.21
CA PHE A 203 -18.24 4.82 -19.23
C PHE A 203 -18.68 4.00 -18.03
N VAL A 204 -19.10 2.77 -18.30
CA VAL A 204 -19.37 1.72 -17.33
C VAL A 204 -18.20 0.74 -17.40
N LEU A 205 -17.44 0.64 -16.32
CA LEU A 205 -16.23 -0.17 -16.25
C LEU A 205 -16.45 -1.35 -15.31
N GLU A 206 -16.32 -2.57 -15.83
CA GLU A 206 -16.45 -3.80 -15.06
C GLU A 206 -15.11 -4.25 -14.51
N VAL A 207 -15.04 -4.44 -13.19
CA VAL A 207 -13.84 -4.74 -12.40
C VAL A 207 -14.01 -6.11 -11.73
N MET A 208 -12.92 -6.88 -11.65
CA MET A 208 -12.91 -8.17 -10.98
C MET A 208 -13.08 -8.02 -9.46
N GLY A 209 -13.36 -9.13 -8.79
CA GLY A 209 -13.52 -9.17 -7.33
C GLY A 209 -14.31 -10.39 -6.82
N ARG A 210 -14.84 -11.22 -7.72
CA ARG A 210 -15.73 -12.35 -7.51
C ARG A 210 -16.94 -12.00 -6.65
N HIS A 211 -16.79 -12.11 -5.34
CA HIS A 211 -17.81 -11.80 -4.33
C HIS A 211 -17.35 -10.68 -3.37
N CYS A 212 -16.31 -9.95 -3.76
CA CYS A 212 -15.68 -8.87 -3.02
C CYS A 212 -15.67 -7.59 -3.85
N GLY A 213 -16.17 -6.50 -3.30
CA GLY A 213 -16.21 -5.18 -3.92
C GLY A 213 -14.97 -4.34 -3.69
N TYR A 214 -13.91 -4.88 -3.05
CA TYR A 214 -12.74 -4.09 -2.64
C TYR A 214 -12.08 -3.37 -3.82
N LEU A 215 -11.78 -4.10 -4.90
CA LEU A 215 -11.16 -3.53 -6.10
C LEU A 215 -12.04 -2.42 -6.71
N ALA A 216 -13.35 -2.67 -6.85
CA ALA A 216 -14.29 -1.68 -7.38
C ALA A 216 -14.38 -0.42 -6.51
N LEU A 217 -14.48 -0.58 -5.19
CA LEU A 217 -14.57 0.54 -4.24
C LEU A 217 -13.29 1.39 -4.22
N VAL A 218 -12.14 0.75 -4.15
CA VAL A 218 -10.84 1.43 -4.09
C VAL A 218 -10.48 2.07 -5.43
N SER A 219 -10.88 1.44 -6.54
CA SER A 219 -10.77 2.04 -7.88
C SER A 219 -11.67 3.26 -8.02
N ALA A 220 -12.92 3.19 -7.54
CA ALA A 220 -13.85 4.31 -7.56
C ALA A 220 -13.33 5.53 -6.78
N LEU A 221 -12.69 5.31 -5.63
CA LEU A 221 -12.00 6.36 -4.88
C LEU A 221 -10.81 6.94 -5.66
N ALA A 222 -9.96 6.09 -6.22
CA ALA A 222 -8.74 6.49 -6.93
C ALA A 222 -8.98 7.22 -8.25
N CYS A 223 -10.08 6.93 -8.97
CA CYS A 223 -10.45 7.69 -10.17
C CYS A 223 -11.46 8.80 -9.92
N GLY A 224 -12.08 8.83 -8.72
CA GLY A 224 -13.14 9.77 -8.40
C GLY A 224 -14.43 9.51 -9.18
N ALA A 225 -14.81 8.23 -9.30
CA ALA A 225 -16.00 7.77 -10.00
C ALA A 225 -17.30 8.45 -9.51
N ASP A 226 -18.26 8.61 -10.41
CA ASP A 226 -19.58 9.17 -10.10
C ASP A 226 -20.47 8.14 -9.38
N TRP A 227 -20.33 6.85 -9.70
CA TRP A 227 -21.06 5.78 -9.03
C TRP A 227 -20.24 4.50 -8.93
N VAL A 228 -20.51 3.69 -7.91
CA VAL A 228 -19.90 2.38 -7.70
C VAL A 228 -20.96 1.38 -7.27
N LEU A 229 -20.91 0.17 -7.82
CA LEU A 229 -21.79 -0.94 -7.48
C LEU A 229 -20.94 -2.10 -6.95
N ILE A 230 -21.18 -2.49 -5.70
CA ILE A 230 -20.45 -3.54 -4.98
C ILE A 230 -21.40 -4.52 -4.28
N PRO A 231 -21.04 -5.80 -4.12
CA PRO A 231 -21.89 -6.79 -3.45
C PRO A 231 -22.12 -6.51 -1.96
N GLU A 232 -21.14 -5.92 -1.26
CA GLU A 232 -21.25 -5.67 0.19
C GLU A 232 -22.14 -4.47 0.52
N LEU A 233 -22.42 -3.61 -0.46
CA LEU A 233 -23.38 -2.51 -0.33
C LEU A 233 -24.28 -2.48 -1.56
N PRO A 234 -25.25 -3.42 -1.65
CA PRO A 234 -26.24 -3.39 -2.72
C PRO A 234 -27.02 -2.08 -2.69
N PRO A 235 -27.29 -1.48 -3.86
CA PRO A 235 -27.98 -0.21 -3.93
C PRO A 235 -29.44 -0.34 -3.43
N GLU A 236 -29.98 0.74 -2.88
CA GLU A 236 -31.37 0.81 -2.42
C GLU A 236 -32.37 0.77 -3.57
N ASP A 237 -33.61 0.35 -3.29
CA ASP A 237 -34.68 0.40 -4.30
C ASP A 237 -34.86 1.85 -4.79
N GLY A 238 -34.94 2.03 -6.11
CA GLY A 238 -34.95 3.35 -6.74
C GLY A 238 -33.56 3.96 -6.97
N TRP A 239 -32.48 3.20 -6.77
CA TRP A 239 -31.12 3.63 -7.11
C TRP A 239 -30.95 4.03 -8.57
N GLU A 240 -31.77 3.49 -9.47
CA GLU A 240 -31.72 3.82 -10.88
C GLU A 240 -31.98 5.30 -11.11
N GLU A 241 -32.99 5.85 -10.41
CA GLU A 241 -33.36 7.26 -10.48
C GLU A 241 -32.31 8.13 -9.79
N GLN A 242 -31.84 7.72 -8.60
CA GLN A 242 -30.81 8.44 -7.85
C GLN A 242 -29.48 8.54 -8.63
N MET A 243 -29.07 7.44 -9.27
CA MET A 243 -27.89 7.41 -10.11
C MET A 243 -28.09 8.34 -11.31
N CYS A 244 -29.23 8.26 -12.01
CA CYS A 244 -29.51 9.12 -13.16
C CYS A 244 -29.52 10.60 -12.78
N GLN A 245 -30.13 10.95 -11.65
CA GLN A 245 -30.14 12.32 -11.12
C GLN A 245 -28.72 12.82 -10.88
N LYS A 246 -27.89 12.03 -10.18
CA LYS A 246 -26.51 12.42 -9.88
C LYS A 246 -25.66 12.61 -11.13
N LEU A 247 -25.79 11.72 -12.11
CA LEU A 247 -25.09 11.83 -13.40
C LEU A 247 -25.49 13.10 -14.15
N SER A 248 -26.80 13.41 -14.17
CA SER A 248 -27.32 14.66 -14.76
C SER A 248 -26.78 15.90 -14.04
N GLU A 249 -26.78 15.92 -12.70
CA GLU A 249 -26.21 17.02 -11.91
C GLU A 249 -24.71 17.20 -12.11
N SER A 250 -23.95 16.10 -12.27
CA SER A 250 -22.52 16.13 -12.58
C SER A 250 -22.27 16.82 -13.92
N ARG A 251 -23.10 16.50 -14.92
CA ARG A 251 -23.06 17.10 -16.26
C ARG A 251 -23.45 18.57 -16.26
N LEU A 252 -24.50 18.95 -15.54
CA LEU A 252 -24.95 20.34 -15.38
C LEU A 252 -23.89 21.22 -14.70
N ARG A 253 -23.09 20.63 -13.80
CA ARG A 253 -21.95 21.29 -13.15
C ARG A 253 -20.71 21.43 -14.03
N GLY A 254 -20.79 21.04 -15.30
CA GLY A 254 -19.71 21.17 -16.26
C GLY A 254 -18.80 19.95 -16.37
N SER A 255 -19.09 18.83 -15.67
CA SER A 255 -18.35 17.60 -15.90
C SER A 255 -18.61 17.10 -17.31
N ARG A 256 -17.54 16.90 -18.08
CA ARG A 256 -17.64 16.41 -19.46
C ARG A 256 -17.75 14.88 -19.53
N LEU A 257 -17.45 14.16 -18.47
CA LEU A 257 -17.45 12.70 -18.48
C LEU A 257 -18.20 12.16 -17.27
N ASN A 258 -18.64 10.91 -17.37
CA ASN A 258 -19.09 10.16 -16.20
C ASN A 258 -18.45 8.78 -16.16
N ILE A 259 -18.01 8.35 -14.97
CA ILE A 259 -17.43 7.02 -14.75
C ILE A 259 -18.27 6.28 -13.71
N ILE A 260 -18.71 5.09 -14.09
CA ILE A 260 -19.42 4.15 -13.22
C ILE A 260 -18.56 2.89 -13.12
N ILE A 261 -18.21 2.49 -11.90
CA ILE A 261 -17.45 1.26 -11.64
C ILE A 261 -18.42 0.18 -11.16
N VAL A 262 -18.38 -0.99 -11.79
CA VAL A 262 -19.25 -2.13 -11.47
C VAL A 262 -18.37 -3.31 -11.10
N ALA A 263 -18.53 -3.85 -9.90
CA ALA A 263 -17.89 -5.11 -9.52
C ALA A 263 -18.56 -6.27 -10.28
N GLU A 264 -17.79 -7.29 -10.69
CA GLU A 264 -18.34 -8.48 -11.36
C GLU A 264 -19.42 -9.21 -10.52
N GLY A 265 -19.30 -9.12 -9.19
CA GLY A 265 -20.27 -9.65 -8.23
C GLY A 265 -21.37 -8.69 -7.81
N ALA A 266 -21.59 -7.57 -8.52
CA ALA A 266 -22.60 -6.59 -8.13
C ALA A 266 -24.02 -7.19 -8.13
N ILE A 267 -24.76 -6.95 -7.05
CA ILE A 267 -26.13 -7.43 -6.83
C ILE A 267 -27.01 -6.31 -6.29
N ASP A 268 -28.32 -6.43 -6.47
CA ASP A 268 -29.33 -5.61 -5.79
C ASP A 268 -29.68 -6.19 -4.40
N ARG A 269 -30.53 -5.49 -3.64
CA ARG A 269 -30.99 -5.95 -2.31
C ARG A 269 -31.84 -7.23 -2.36
N HIS A 270 -32.34 -7.61 -3.52
CA HIS A 270 -33.08 -8.85 -3.72
C HIS A 270 -32.17 -10.04 -4.07
N GLY A 271 -30.88 -9.79 -4.33
CA GLY A 271 -29.90 -10.79 -4.73
C GLY A 271 -29.83 -11.01 -6.25
N LYS A 272 -30.46 -10.13 -7.04
CA LYS A 272 -30.38 -10.19 -8.50
C LYS A 272 -29.08 -9.52 -8.97
N PRO A 273 -28.33 -10.16 -9.90
CA PRO A 273 -27.13 -9.56 -10.46
C PRO A 273 -27.41 -8.24 -11.19
N ILE A 274 -26.57 -7.24 -10.97
CA ILE A 274 -26.57 -5.97 -11.70
C ILE A 274 -25.43 -6.00 -12.72
N THR A 275 -25.77 -6.17 -13.99
CA THR A 275 -24.77 -6.27 -15.07
C THR A 275 -24.38 -4.90 -15.62
N SER A 276 -23.16 -4.80 -16.16
CA SER A 276 -22.67 -3.58 -16.81
C SER A 276 -23.55 -3.13 -17.99
N ASP A 277 -24.09 -4.07 -18.75
CA ASP A 277 -25.04 -3.77 -19.84
C ASP A 277 -26.38 -3.22 -19.32
N ALA A 278 -26.89 -3.76 -18.21
CA ALA A 278 -28.12 -3.23 -17.61
C ALA A 278 -27.95 -1.77 -17.15
N VAL A 279 -26.79 -1.44 -16.57
CA VAL A 279 -26.43 -0.07 -16.18
C VAL A 279 -26.31 0.83 -17.41
N LYS A 280 -25.69 0.37 -18.48
CA LYS A 280 -25.59 1.11 -19.75
C LYS A 280 -26.98 1.39 -20.33
N ASP A 281 -27.82 0.38 -20.46
CA ASP A 281 -29.16 0.50 -21.04
C ASP A 281 -30.03 1.45 -20.22
N LEU A 282 -29.88 1.43 -18.89
CA LEU A 282 -30.52 2.38 -18.00
C LEU A 282 -30.09 3.83 -18.28
N VAL A 283 -28.79 4.10 -18.37
CA VAL A 283 -28.27 5.46 -18.64
C VAL A 283 -28.69 5.95 -20.02
N VAL A 284 -28.64 5.08 -21.04
CA VAL A 284 -29.07 5.43 -22.41
C VAL A 284 -30.56 5.73 -22.46
N ARG A 285 -31.39 4.88 -21.84
CA ARG A 285 -32.86 5.04 -21.86
C ARG A 285 -33.33 6.25 -21.06
N SER A 286 -32.75 6.47 -19.87
CA SER A 286 -33.22 7.51 -18.95
C SER A 286 -32.61 8.89 -19.20
N LEU A 287 -31.33 8.96 -19.62
CA LEU A 287 -30.61 10.23 -19.80
C LEU A 287 -30.24 10.53 -21.25
N GLY A 288 -30.27 9.55 -22.16
CA GLY A 288 -29.86 9.73 -23.55
C GLY A 288 -28.35 9.96 -23.75
N PHE A 289 -27.51 9.65 -22.75
CA PHE A 289 -26.06 9.85 -22.84
C PHE A 289 -25.39 8.74 -23.68
N ASP A 290 -24.41 9.10 -24.53
CA ASP A 290 -23.57 8.12 -25.24
C ASP A 290 -22.73 7.33 -24.23
N THR A 291 -23.15 6.09 -23.99
CA THR A 291 -22.65 5.25 -22.91
C THR A 291 -21.96 4.01 -23.47
N ARG A 292 -20.75 3.72 -22.96
CA ARG A 292 -19.93 2.58 -23.38
C ARG A 292 -19.61 1.69 -22.18
N VAL A 293 -19.57 0.39 -22.42
CA VAL A 293 -19.14 -0.61 -21.45
C VAL A 293 -17.72 -1.04 -21.78
N THR A 294 -16.89 -1.22 -20.77
CA THR A 294 -15.57 -1.84 -20.91
C THR A 294 -15.38 -2.86 -19.80
N ILE A 295 -15.23 -4.12 -20.20
CA ILE A 295 -14.92 -5.22 -19.28
C ILE A 295 -13.41 -5.39 -19.29
N LEU A 296 -12.75 -5.03 -18.18
CA LEU A 296 -11.28 -5.06 -18.10
C LEU A 296 -10.74 -6.49 -18.18
N GLY A 297 -11.50 -7.45 -17.63
CA GLY A 297 -11.14 -8.87 -17.63
C GLY A 297 -9.76 -9.14 -17.02
N HIS A 298 -9.02 -10.09 -17.61
CA HIS A 298 -7.78 -10.63 -17.07
C HIS A 298 -6.57 -9.69 -17.16
N VAL A 299 -6.70 -8.51 -17.78
CA VAL A 299 -5.65 -7.46 -17.71
C VAL A 299 -5.34 -7.13 -16.24
N GLN A 300 -6.31 -7.27 -15.35
CA GLN A 300 -6.19 -7.05 -13.91
C GLN A 300 -5.28 -8.07 -13.19
N ARG A 301 -5.08 -9.27 -13.75
CA ARG A 301 -4.15 -10.30 -13.21
C ARG A 301 -2.76 -10.24 -13.84
N GLY A 302 -2.65 -9.60 -15.01
CA GLY A 302 -1.42 -9.50 -15.78
C GLY A 302 -0.51 -8.33 -15.34
N GLY A 303 0.65 -8.24 -15.99
CA GLY A 303 1.63 -7.19 -15.74
C GLY A 303 2.62 -7.51 -14.62
N THR A 304 3.55 -6.59 -14.41
CA THR A 304 4.58 -6.71 -13.36
C THR A 304 4.00 -6.34 -12.00
N PRO A 305 4.44 -6.96 -10.90
CA PRO A 305 4.02 -6.56 -9.56
C PRO A 305 4.46 -5.13 -9.24
N SER A 306 3.61 -4.37 -8.56
CA SER A 306 3.91 -3.05 -8.03
C SER A 306 5.00 -3.12 -6.96
N ALA A 307 5.60 -1.97 -6.62
CA ALA A 307 6.58 -1.92 -5.53
C ALA A 307 5.98 -2.49 -4.23
N PHE A 308 4.75 -2.10 -3.90
CA PHE A 308 4.04 -2.58 -2.71
C PHE A 308 3.92 -4.10 -2.67
N ASP A 309 3.43 -4.74 -3.73
CA ASP A 309 3.24 -6.19 -3.75
C ASP A 309 4.56 -6.97 -3.71
N ARG A 310 5.64 -6.44 -4.32
CA ARG A 310 6.98 -7.04 -4.20
C ARG A 310 7.49 -7.03 -2.77
N ILE A 311 7.34 -5.90 -2.09
CA ILE A 311 7.78 -5.72 -0.70
C ILE A 311 6.92 -6.59 0.23
N LEU A 312 5.60 -6.55 0.06
CA LEU A 312 4.65 -7.32 0.84
C LEU A 312 4.95 -8.81 0.75
N ALA A 313 5.03 -9.33 -0.48
CA ALA A 313 5.30 -10.73 -0.73
C ALA A 313 6.68 -11.16 -0.20
N SER A 314 7.69 -10.30 -0.31
CA SER A 314 9.02 -10.58 0.23
C SER A 314 9.03 -10.67 1.75
N ARG A 315 8.36 -9.71 2.42
CA ARG A 315 8.16 -9.69 3.89
C ARG A 315 7.41 -10.91 4.39
N MET A 316 6.32 -11.26 3.71
CA MET A 316 5.53 -12.43 4.09
C MET A 316 6.27 -13.75 3.84
N GLY A 317 7.05 -13.86 2.77
CA GLY A 317 7.80 -15.08 2.45
C GLY A 317 8.91 -15.37 3.47
N VAL A 318 9.62 -14.34 3.94
CA VAL A 318 10.60 -14.51 5.03
C VAL A 318 9.92 -14.93 6.32
N GLU A 319 8.84 -14.23 6.70
CA GLU A 319 8.08 -14.56 7.91
C GLU A 319 7.46 -15.96 7.86
N ALA A 320 7.08 -16.43 6.66
CA ALA A 320 6.56 -17.79 6.47
C ALA A 320 7.61 -18.86 6.76
N VAL A 321 8.86 -18.65 6.35
CA VAL A 321 9.95 -19.58 6.67
C VAL A 321 10.24 -19.58 8.17
N LEU A 322 10.27 -18.40 8.81
CA LEU A 322 10.43 -18.31 10.27
C LEU A 322 9.31 -19.06 10.99
N ALA A 323 8.07 -18.86 10.58
CA ALA A 323 6.91 -19.55 11.14
C ALA A 323 7.00 -21.08 10.98
N LEU A 324 7.48 -21.58 9.83
CA LEU A 324 7.70 -23.02 9.61
C LEU A 324 8.81 -23.58 10.52
N LEU A 325 9.88 -22.83 10.72
CA LEU A 325 10.99 -23.29 11.55
C LEU A 325 10.65 -23.34 13.05
N GLU A 326 9.83 -22.39 13.50
CA GLU A 326 9.35 -22.29 14.89
C GLU A 326 8.16 -23.22 15.19
N ALA A 327 7.52 -23.80 14.15
CA ALA A 327 6.36 -24.65 14.33
C ALA A 327 6.69 -25.93 15.10
N SER A 328 5.81 -26.27 16.04
CA SER A 328 5.76 -27.56 16.75
C SER A 328 4.54 -28.38 16.29
N PRO A 329 4.45 -29.69 16.63
CA PRO A 329 3.28 -30.51 16.30
C PRO A 329 1.95 -29.95 16.83
N ASP A 330 1.99 -29.27 17.98
CA ASP A 330 0.82 -28.63 18.61
C ASP A 330 0.48 -27.27 18.00
N THR A 331 1.39 -26.69 17.20
CA THR A 331 1.17 -25.38 16.59
C THR A 331 0.14 -25.51 15.45
N PRO A 332 -0.98 -24.77 15.50
CA PRO A 332 -1.96 -24.81 14.41
C PRO A 332 -1.36 -24.23 13.12
N ALA A 333 -1.89 -24.67 11.98
CA ALA A 333 -1.55 -24.04 10.70
C ALA A 333 -1.87 -22.54 10.76
N CYS A 334 -0.94 -21.72 10.26
CA CYS A 334 -1.08 -20.28 10.30
C CYS A 334 -1.03 -19.67 8.89
N VAL A 335 -1.56 -18.47 8.77
CA VAL A 335 -1.44 -17.61 7.59
C VAL A 335 -0.61 -16.40 7.97
N VAL A 336 0.37 -16.08 7.14
CA VAL A 336 1.11 -14.83 7.24
C VAL A 336 0.28 -13.72 6.59
N SER A 337 0.00 -12.70 7.38
CA SER A 337 -0.93 -11.62 7.06
C SER A 337 -0.30 -10.25 7.33
N LEU A 338 -0.83 -9.20 6.72
CA LEU A 338 -0.47 -7.82 7.02
C LEU A 338 -1.53 -7.21 7.94
N ARG A 339 -1.11 -6.75 9.13
CA ARG A 339 -1.96 -5.90 9.98
C ARG A 339 -1.16 -4.69 10.42
N GLY A 340 -1.63 -3.52 10.02
CA GLY A 340 -0.98 -2.27 10.38
C GLY A 340 0.46 -2.14 9.93
N ASN A 341 0.69 -2.48 8.67
CA ASN A 341 2.01 -2.50 8.04
C ASN A 341 3.02 -3.44 8.72
N GLN A 342 2.58 -4.33 9.62
CA GLN A 342 3.41 -5.35 10.25
C GLN A 342 2.96 -6.75 9.80
N ALA A 343 3.94 -7.62 9.58
CA ALA A 343 3.67 -9.03 9.31
C ALA A 343 3.23 -9.70 10.62
N ILE A 344 2.10 -10.40 10.58
CA ILE A 344 1.54 -11.14 11.71
C ILE A 344 1.17 -12.56 11.27
N ARG A 345 1.17 -13.49 12.23
CA ARG A 345 0.72 -14.87 12.03
C ARG A 345 -0.68 -15.00 12.61
N LEU A 346 -1.62 -15.52 11.82
CA LEU A 346 -3.00 -15.76 12.26
C LEU A 346 -3.36 -17.23 12.08
N PRO A 347 -4.21 -17.82 12.95
CA PRO A 347 -4.71 -19.17 12.74
C PRO A 347 -5.46 -19.27 11.41
N LEU A 348 -5.05 -20.22 10.57
CA LEU A 348 -5.58 -20.37 9.22
C LEU A 348 -7.10 -20.62 9.22
N MET A 349 -7.57 -21.52 10.08
CA MET A 349 -8.98 -21.90 10.11
C MET A 349 -9.90 -20.80 10.59
N GLU A 350 -9.45 -19.95 11.51
CA GLU A 350 -10.23 -18.78 11.94
C GLU A 350 -10.44 -17.81 10.76
N CYS A 351 -9.38 -17.56 9.97
CA CYS A 351 -9.46 -16.67 8.81
C CYS A 351 -10.36 -17.22 7.70
N VAL A 352 -10.28 -18.53 7.42
CA VAL A 352 -11.15 -19.22 6.45
C VAL A 352 -12.61 -19.16 6.90
N GLN A 353 -12.89 -19.46 8.17
CA GLN A 353 -14.25 -19.41 8.72
C GLN A 353 -14.84 -17.99 8.65
N MET A 354 -14.05 -16.97 9.00
CA MET A 354 -14.48 -15.57 8.86
C MET A 354 -14.78 -15.21 7.41
N THR A 355 -13.98 -15.70 6.45
CA THR A 355 -14.20 -15.45 5.02
C THR A 355 -15.52 -16.07 4.53
N GLN A 356 -15.81 -17.30 4.95
CA GLN A 356 -17.08 -17.98 4.65
C GLN A 356 -18.28 -17.29 5.30
N GLN A 357 -18.12 -16.72 6.50
CA GLN A 357 -19.17 -15.94 7.17
C GLN A 357 -19.55 -14.69 6.37
N VAL A 358 -18.64 -14.08 5.61
CA VAL A 358 -19.00 -12.95 4.75
C VAL A 358 -19.98 -13.35 3.67
N GLN A 359 -19.71 -14.48 2.99
CA GLN A 359 -20.61 -14.99 1.96
C GLN A 359 -21.96 -15.33 2.55
N LYS A 360 -21.98 -16.02 3.70
CA LYS A 360 -23.20 -16.34 4.42
C LYS A 360 -24.00 -15.08 4.79
N ALA A 361 -23.34 -14.03 5.28
CA ALA A 361 -24.00 -12.77 5.62
C ALA A 361 -24.62 -12.09 4.39
N MET A 362 -23.95 -12.13 3.23
CA MET A 362 -24.51 -11.62 1.97
C MET A 362 -25.71 -12.45 1.49
N ASP A 363 -25.63 -13.78 1.58
CA ASP A 363 -26.72 -14.69 1.19
C ASP A 363 -27.96 -14.50 2.09
N GLU A 364 -27.75 -14.25 3.38
CA GLU A 364 -28.78 -13.93 4.38
C GLU A 364 -29.26 -12.46 4.31
N LYS A 365 -28.75 -11.66 3.36
CA LYS A 365 -29.06 -10.24 3.15
C LYS A 365 -28.69 -9.34 4.34
N ASN A 366 -27.75 -9.78 5.19
CA ASN A 366 -27.18 -9.00 6.27
C ASN A 366 -25.91 -8.27 5.81
N PHE A 367 -26.10 -7.26 4.95
CA PHE A 367 -24.99 -6.53 4.31
C PHE A 367 -24.15 -5.70 5.28
N GLU A 368 -24.74 -5.19 6.36
CA GLU A 368 -23.99 -4.44 7.40
C GLU A 368 -22.94 -5.33 8.07
N GLU A 369 -23.29 -6.59 8.36
CA GLU A 369 -22.34 -7.54 8.92
C GLU A 369 -21.28 -7.94 7.90
N ALA A 370 -21.65 -8.11 6.63
CA ALA A 370 -20.68 -8.37 5.56
C ALA A 370 -19.59 -7.27 5.47
N VAL A 371 -19.99 -6.00 5.56
CA VAL A 371 -19.05 -4.86 5.59
C VAL A 371 -18.14 -4.90 6.83
N LYS A 372 -18.69 -5.23 8.00
CA LYS A 372 -17.90 -5.33 9.25
C LYS A 372 -16.88 -6.47 9.18
N LEU A 373 -17.26 -7.62 8.63
CA LEU A 373 -16.40 -8.78 8.50
C LEU A 373 -15.26 -8.57 7.49
N ARG A 374 -15.47 -7.76 6.44
CA ARG A 374 -14.38 -7.29 5.55
C ARG A 374 -13.35 -6.43 6.29
N GLY A 375 -13.76 -5.81 7.39
CA GLY A 375 -12.89 -5.11 8.32
C GLY A 375 -12.89 -3.59 8.16
N ARG A 376 -12.25 -2.93 9.13
CA ARG A 376 -12.27 -1.46 9.28
C ARG A 376 -11.69 -0.72 8.08
N SER A 377 -10.73 -1.31 7.36
CA SER A 377 -10.15 -0.68 6.17
C SER A 377 -11.21 -0.53 5.07
N PHE A 378 -11.99 -1.58 4.82
CA PHE A 378 -13.08 -1.57 3.84
C PHE A 378 -14.16 -0.56 4.25
N GLU A 379 -14.62 -0.61 5.50
CA GLU A 379 -15.62 0.31 6.04
C GLU A 379 -15.17 1.79 5.92
N ASN A 380 -13.91 2.08 6.24
CA ASN A 380 -13.36 3.43 6.10
C ASN A 380 -13.32 3.90 4.64
N ASN A 381 -12.95 3.02 3.70
CA ASN A 381 -12.99 3.34 2.27
C ASN A 381 -14.43 3.63 1.83
N LEU A 382 -15.39 2.82 2.27
CA LEU A 382 -16.81 2.98 1.93
C LEU A 382 -17.39 4.29 2.47
N ASN A 383 -17.10 4.61 3.73
CA ASN A 383 -17.53 5.86 4.35
C ASN A 383 -16.91 7.08 3.67
N THR A 384 -15.62 7.01 3.36
CA THR A 384 -14.92 8.08 2.61
C THR A 384 -15.54 8.26 1.23
N TYR A 385 -15.85 7.17 0.53
CA TYR A 385 -16.51 7.22 -0.78
C TYR A 385 -17.88 7.89 -0.68
N LYS A 386 -18.70 7.52 0.30
CA LYS A 386 -20.01 8.15 0.53
C LYS A 386 -19.90 9.66 0.76
N LEU A 387 -18.95 10.10 1.60
CA LEU A 387 -18.71 11.52 1.89
C LEU A 387 -18.31 12.34 0.65
N LEU A 388 -17.50 11.77 -0.24
CA LEU A 388 -17.01 12.44 -1.44
C LEU A 388 -17.97 12.38 -2.63
N SER A 389 -18.91 11.44 -2.56
CA SER A 389 -19.84 11.11 -3.63
C SER A 389 -21.20 11.78 -3.47
N TYR A 390 -21.70 11.88 -2.24
CA TYR A 390 -23.01 12.46 -1.95
C TYR A 390 -22.86 13.84 -1.33
N ARG A 391 -23.37 14.86 -2.03
CA ARG A 391 -23.63 16.17 -1.44
C ARG A 391 -25.06 16.15 -0.94
N LYS A 392 -25.29 16.42 0.35
CA LYS A 392 -26.66 16.69 0.82
C LYS A 392 -27.19 17.95 0.11
N PRO A 393 -28.43 17.97 -0.38
CA PRO A 393 -29.00 19.17 -0.98
C PRO A 393 -28.90 20.34 0.00
N ASP A 394 -28.55 21.53 -0.48
CA ASP A 394 -28.40 22.73 0.37
C ASP A 394 -29.66 23.00 1.22
N SER A 395 -30.84 22.58 0.74
CA SER A 395 -32.11 22.65 1.44
C SER A 395 -32.19 21.81 2.72
N GLU A 396 -31.46 20.71 2.84
CA GLU A 396 -31.44 19.87 4.06
C GLU A 396 -30.47 20.41 5.11
N VAL A 397 -29.40 21.10 4.69
CA VAL A 397 -28.47 21.79 5.59
C VAL A 397 -29.15 22.99 6.28
N SER A 398 -30.11 23.61 5.60
CA SER A 398 -30.90 24.73 6.13
C SER A 398 -32.18 24.35 6.90
N LYS A 399 -32.70 23.12 6.76
CA LYS A 399 -33.99 22.72 7.35
C LYS A 399 -33.93 22.20 8.79
N ASP A 400 -32.73 21.94 9.31
CA ASP A 400 -32.54 21.63 10.75
C ASP A 400 -32.60 22.89 11.66
N GLY A 401 -32.90 24.07 11.08
CA GLY A 401 -32.97 25.36 11.78
C GLY A 401 -34.28 25.70 12.49
N GLU A 402 -35.39 24.98 12.23
CA GLU A 402 -36.68 25.29 12.86
C GLU A 402 -37.34 24.02 13.43
N GLY A 403 -36.96 23.62 14.66
CA GLY A 403 -37.82 22.72 15.45
C GLY A 403 -37.18 21.74 16.44
N ARG A 404 -35.86 21.56 16.49
CA ARG A 404 -35.23 20.65 17.48
C ARG A 404 -34.30 21.39 18.43
N LYS A 405 -34.79 21.65 19.65
CA LYS A 405 -33.92 21.96 20.80
C LYS A 405 -33.06 20.72 21.10
N GLY A 406 -31.80 20.72 20.65
CA GLY A 406 -30.79 19.73 21.01
C GLY A 406 -30.22 18.88 19.85
N GLY A 407 -29.60 19.51 18.85
CA GLY A 407 -28.83 18.88 17.75
C GLY A 407 -27.96 19.94 17.03
N PRO A 408 -26.78 19.58 16.46
CA PRO A 408 -25.64 20.50 16.33
C PRO A 408 -25.88 21.61 15.30
N CYS A 409 -25.76 22.86 15.76
CA CYS A 409 -25.82 24.08 14.97
C CYS A 409 -24.77 24.08 13.85
N CYS A 410 -25.20 24.31 12.60
CA CYS A 410 -24.32 24.50 11.45
C CYS A 410 -23.66 25.89 11.52
N SER A 411 -22.46 25.99 12.10
CA SER A 411 -21.61 27.17 11.97
C SER A 411 -20.70 27.02 10.74
N SER A 412 -20.86 27.89 9.75
CA SER A 412 -19.99 27.90 8.56
C SER A 412 -18.66 28.56 8.92
N PHE A 413 -17.56 27.81 8.86
CA PHE A 413 -16.21 28.30 9.09
C PHE A 413 -15.42 28.40 7.78
N ASN A 414 -14.46 29.32 7.72
CA ASN A 414 -13.56 29.49 6.59
C ASN A 414 -12.28 28.65 6.79
N VAL A 415 -12.04 27.66 5.95
CA VAL A 415 -10.86 26.77 6.05
C VAL A 415 -9.95 26.98 4.84
N ALA A 416 -8.68 27.28 5.07
CA ALA A 416 -7.69 27.46 4.02
C ALA A 416 -6.85 26.19 3.80
N VAL A 417 -6.63 25.83 2.54
CA VAL A 417 -5.80 24.70 2.11
C VAL A 417 -4.63 25.22 1.27
N LEU A 418 -3.42 24.72 1.53
CA LEU A 418 -2.22 25.07 0.78
C LEU A 418 -1.20 23.93 0.72
N ASN A 419 -0.34 23.99 -0.30
CA ASN A 419 0.75 23.05 -0.50
C ASN A 419 2.11 23.69 -0.21
N VAL A 420 2.98 22.98 0.50
CA VAL A 420 4.30 23.47 0.92
C VAL A 420 5.37 22.39 0.72
N GLY A 421 6.54 22.78 0.26
CA GLY A 421 7.66 21.88 -0.03
C GLY A 421 7.77 21.50 -1.50
N ALA A 422 8.51 20.43 -1.79
CA ALA A 422 8.65 19.90 -3.14
C ALA A 422 7.34 19.23 -3.63
N PRO A 423 7.03 19.24 -4.93
CA PRO A 423 5.87 18.53 -5.46
C PRO A 423 5.92 17.03 -5.15
N ALA A 424 4.79 16.48 -4.70
CA ALA A 424 4.63 15.05 -4.48
C ALA A 424 3.32 14.57 -5.12
N ALA A 425 3.37 13.43 -5.79
CA ALA A 425 2.20 12.81 -6.38
C ALA A 425 1.18 12.46 -5.29
N GLY A 426 -0.08 12.88 -5.47
CA GLY A 426 -1.15 12.71 -4.48
C GLY A 426 -1.55 14.01 -3.74
N MET A 427 -0.76 15.09 -3.84
CA MET A 427 -1.14 16.40 -3.29
C MET A 427 -2.50 16.88 -3.83
N ASN A 428 -2.72 16.78 -5.15
CA ASN A 428 -3.99 17.19 -5.76
C ASN A 428 -5.18 16.33 -5.31
N ALA A 429 -4.97 15.02 -5.10
CA ALA A 429 -6.00 14.12 -4.57
C ALA A 429 -6.36 14.49 -3.12
N ALA A 430 -5.37 14.85 -2.30
CA ALA A 430 -5.57 15.34 -0.95
C ALA A 430 -6.33 16.68 -0.93
N VAL A 431 -5.94 17.66 -1.76
CA VAL A 431 -6.67 18.94 -1.89
C VAL A 431 -8.12 18.71 -2.30
N ARG A 432 -8.37 17.89 -3.33
CA ARG A 432 -9.72 17.55 -3.79
C ARG A 432 -10.57 16.99 -2.66
N SER A 433 -10.02 16.04 -1.91
CA SER A 433 -10.73 15.42 -0.80
C SER A 433 -11.02 16.43 0.32
N ALA A 434 -10.03 17.23 0.70
CA ALA A 434 -10.20 18.27 1.71
C ALA A 434 -11.30 19.27 1.35
N VAL A 435 -11.29 19.77 0.11
CA VAL A 435 -12.29 20.73 -0.39
C VAL A 435 -13.69 20.11 -0.38
N ARG A 436 -13.86 18.90 -0.93
CA ARG A 436 -15.18 18.26 -0.99
C ARG A 436 -15.73 17.93 0.40
N VAL A 437 -14.91 17.37 1.29
CA VAL A 437 -15.34 17.05 2.66
C VAL A 437 -15.63 18.32 3.44
N GLY A 438 -14.83 19.38 3.28
CA GLY A 438 -15.08 20.65 3.95
C GLY A 438 -16.41 21.28 3.54
N ILE A 439 -16.74 21.26 2.25
CA ILE A 439 -18.04 21.71 1.74
C ILE A 439 -19.18 20.84 2.29
N THR A 440 -19.01 19.51 2.32
CA THR A 440 -20.02 18.59 2.90
C THR A 440 -20.24 18.82 4.40
N GLU A 441 -19.22 19.25 5.14
CA GLU A 441 -19.32 19.64 6.56
C GLU A 441 -19.88 21.06 6.78
N GLY A 442 -20.12 21.84 5.71
CA GLY A 442 -20.69 23.18 5.76
C GLY A 442 -19.67 24.34 5.81
N HIS A 443 -18.39 24.05 5.59
CA HIS A 443 -17.32 25.05 5.60
C HIS A 443 -17.16 25.74 4.24
N THR A 444 -16.74 26.99 4.29
CA THR A 444 -16.27 27.71 3.10
C THR A 444 -14.79 27.43 2.91
N MET A 445 -14.41 26.90 1.75
CA MET A 445 -13.04 26.46 1.48
C MET A 445 -12.27 27.51 0.68
N PHE A 446 -11.06 27.81 1.12
CA PHE A 446 -10.12 28.70 0.44
C PHE A 446 -8.89 27.92 -0.01
N ALA A 447 -8.43 28.20 -1.23
CA ALA A 447 -7.20 27.68 -1.78
C ALA A 447 -6.15 28.80 -1.85
N VAL A 448 -5.01 28.58 -1.21
CA VAL A 448 -3.87 29.50 -1.27
C VAL A 448 -2.91 29.02 -2.36
N GLN A 449 -2.58 29.91 -3.28
CA GLN A 449 -1.63 29.61 -4.36
C GLN A 449 -0.18 29.74 -3.86
N ASP A 450 0.73 28.95 -4.42
CA ASP A 450 2.19 29.04 -4.23
C ASP A 450 2.66 29.04 -2.75
N GLY A 451 1.96 28.30 -1.89
CA GLY A 451 2.31 28.12 -0.48
C GLY A 451 2.30 29.43 0.32
N PHE A 452 3.20 29.56 1.30
CA PHE A 452 3.27 30.76 2.15
C PHE A 452 3.75 32.02 1.43
N GLU A 453 4.46 31.87 0.31
CA GLU A 453 4.85 33.01 -0.51
C GLU A 453 3.61 33.67 -1.14
N GLY A 454 2.75 32.89 -1.80
CA GLY A 454 1.50 33.41 -2.34
C GLY A 454 0.51 33.82 -1.24
N PHE A 455 0.52 33.14 -0.08
CA PHE A 455 -0.22 33.58 1.11
C PHE A 455 0.15 35.01 1.49
N SER A 456 1.44 35.32 1.62
CA SER A 456 1.90 36.66 2.00
C SER A 456 1.54 37.76 0.98
N LYS A 457 1.25 37.37 -0.26
CA LYS A 457 0.83 38.24 -1.36
C LYS A 457 -0.70 38.34 -1.50
N GLY A 458 -1.47 37.65 -0.66
CA GLY A 458 -2.94 37.63 -0.72
C GLY A 458 -3.51 36.82 -1.89
N GLN A 459 -2.77 35.83 -2.40
CA GLN A 459 -3.24 34.95 -3.48
C GLN A 459 -4.15 33.85 -2.94
N ILE A 460 -5.29 34.25 -2.38
CA ILE A 460 -6.26 33.37 -1.70
C ILE A 460 -7.59 33.48 -2.42
N ASN A 461 -8.07 32.36 -2.96
CA ASN A 461 -9.35 32.30 -3.68
C ASN A 461 -10.27 31.27 -3.04
N GLU A 462 -11.57 31.57 -3.02
CA GLU A 462 -12.58 30.56 -2.66
C GLU A 462 -12.56 29.43 -3.70
N ILE A 463 -12.60 28.19 -3.23
CA ILE A 463 -12.58 26.99 -4.09
C ILE A 463 -13.87 26.20 -3.92
N LYS A 464 -14.52 25.89 -5.05
CA LYS A 464 -15.83 25.24 -5.11
C LYS A 464 -15.70 23.77 -5.46
N TRP A 465 -16.81 23.04 -5.32
CA TRP A 465 -16.89 21.60 -5.60
C TRP A 465 -16.44 21.23 -7.03
N GLY A 466 -16.83 22.06 -8.02
CA GLY A 466 -16.52 21.83 -9.44
C GLY A 466 -15.05 22.04 -9.78
N ASP A 467 -14.37 22.95 -9.06
CA ASP A 467 -13.00 23.38 -9.38
C ASP A 467 -11.97 22.26 -9.15
N VAL A 468 -12.24 21.37 -8.19
CA VAL A 468 -11.41 20.20 -7.87
C VAL A 468 -11.82 18.92 -8.64
N GLY A 469 -12.71 19.05 -9.63
CA GLY A 469 -13.11 17.95 -10.51
C GLY A 469 -11.93 17.40 -11.31
N GLY A 470 -11.72 16.08 -11.27
CA GLY A 470 -10.64 15.42 -12.04
C GLY A 470 -9.23 15.51 -11.43
N TRP A 471 -9.06 16.12 -10.25
CA TRP A 471 -7.74 16.30 -9.62
C TRP A 471 -7.14 15.01 -9.03
N THR A 472 -7.93 13.94 -8.84
CA THR A 472 -7.47 12.71 -8.18
C THR A 472 -6.30 12.05 -8.94
N GLY A 473 -6.37 11.99 -10.27
CA GLY A 473 -5.34 11.37 -11.11
C GLY A 473 -4.22 12.31 -11.56
N GLN A 474 -4.19 13.56 -11.08
CA GLN A 474 -3.21 14.56 -11.52
C GLN A 474 -1.99 14.58 -10.62
N GLY A 475 -0.80 14.47 -11.22
CA GLY A 475 0.48 14.65 -10.53
C GLY A 475 0.82 16.10 -10.20
N GLY A 476 1.93 16.31 -9.49
CA GLY A 476 2.41 17.64 -9.11
C GLY A 476 1.48 18.38 -8.14
N SER A 477 1.46 19.72 -8.23
CA SER A 477 0.61 20.60 -7.41
C SER A 477 -0.10 21.64 -8.28
N LEU A 478 -1.42 21.54 -8.39
CA LEU A 478 -2.26 22.51 -9.13
C LEU A 478 -2.42 23.84 -8.39
N LEU A 479 -2.25 23.86 -7.06
CA LEU A 479 -2.20 25.08 -6.27
C LEU A 479 -0.83 25.78 -6.33
N GLY A 480 0.16 25.17 -6.98
CA GLY A 480 1.57 25.54 -6.79
C GLY A 480 2.10 25.07 -5.43
N THR A 481 3.41 24.94 -5.32
CA THR A 481 4.07 24.61 -4.04
C THR A 481 5.46 25.19 -4.03
N LYS A 482 5.88 25.70 -2.87
CA LYS A 482 7.18 26.34 -2.65
C LYS A 482 7.76 25.87 -1.32
N ARG A 483 9.09 25.89 -1.21
CA ARG A 483 9.83 25.59 0.04
C ARG A 483 9.97 26.81 0.96
N THR A 484 9.33 27.93 0.61
CA THR A 484 9.44 29.20 1.35
C THR A 484 8.80 29.09 2.73
N LEU A 485 9.56 29.44 3.77
CA LEU A 485 9.13 29.44 5.17
C LEU A 485 8.41 30.75 5.55
N PRO A 486 7.49 30.73 6.53
CA PRO A 486 6.68 31.89 6.90
C PRO A 486 7.42 32.95 7.73
N ALA A 487 8.58 32.63 8.35
CA ALA A 487 9.31 33.51 9.27
C ALA A 487 9.45 34.96 8.80
N ASN A 488 9.81 35.18 7.52
CA ASN A 488 10.04 36.52 6.97
C ASN A 488 8.75 37.29 6.63
N HIS A 489 7.58 36.64 6.73
CA HIS A 489 6.31 37.16 6.23
C HIS A 489 5.13 37.02 7.21
N LEU A 490 5.40 36.70 8.49
CA LEU A 490 4.39 36.45 9.51
C LEU A 490 3.33 37.57 9.60
N ASN A 491 3.74 38.84 9.66
CA ASN A 491 2.81 39.97 9.76
C ASN A 491 1.83 40.03 8.57
N LYS A 492 2.33 39.78 7.35
CA LYS A 492 1.51 39.78 6.13
C LYS A 492 0.57 38.58 6.09
N ILE A 493 1.04 37.41 6.52
CA ILE A 493 0.21 36.20 6.57
C ILE A 493 -0.93 36.40 7.59
N ALA A 494 -0.64 36.96 8.77
CA ALA A 494 -1.64 37.29 9.77
C ALA A 494 -2.67 38.30 9.25
N GLU A 495 -2.23 39.33 8.53
CA GLU A 495 -3.11 40.30 7.88
C GLU A 495 -4.07 39.62 6.89
N GLN A 496 -3.56 38.72 6.04
CA GLN A 496 -4.38 37.98 5.07
C GLN A 496 -5.35 37.01 5.76
N MET A 497 -4.93 36.34 6.84
CA MET A 497 -5.84 35.53 7.66
C MET A 497 -7.00 36.35 8.24
N ARG A 498 -6.72 37.60 8.64
CA ARG A 498 -7.75 38.53 9.13
C ARG A 498 -8.70 38.99 8.02
N ILE A 499 -8.18 39.36 6.85
CA ILE A 499 -8.97 39.83 5.70
C ILE A 499 -9.94 38.75 5.23
N HIS A 500 -9.47 37.51 5.12
CA HIS A 500 -10.27 36.37 4.64
C HIS A 500 -11.00 35.64 5.78
N ASN A 501 -10.89 36.13 7.03
CA ASN A 501 -11.46 35.54 8.24
C ASN A 501 -11.18 34.02 8.35
N ILE A 502 -9.93 33.61 8.13
CA ILE A 502 -9.54 32.19 8.11
C ILE A 502 -9.62 31.60 9.51
N ASN A 503 -10.43 30.56 9.66
CA ASN A 503 -10.75 29.89 10.92
C ASN A 503 -9.93 28.63 11.17
N ALA A 504 -9.34 28.02 10.13
CA ALA A 504 -8.45 26.87 10.25
C ALA A 504 -7.52 26.76 9.03
N LEU A 505 -6.39 26.07 9.20
CA LEU A 505 -5.39 25.85 8.16
C LEU A 505 -5.12 24.35 7.96
N LEU A 506 -5.16 23.90 6.71
CA LEU A 506 -4.71 22.58 6.29
C LEU A 506 -3.51 22.74 5.35
N VAL A 507 -2.34 22.28 5.79
CA VAL A 507 -1.10 22.33 5.01
C VAL A 507 -0.77 20.92 4.51
N ILE A 508 -0.60 20.76 3.20
CA ILE A 508 -0.21 19.50 2.58
C ILE A 508 1.24 19.63 2.11
N GLY A 509 2.15 18.85 2.67
CA GLY A 509 3.56 19.07 2.33
C GLY A 509 4.59 18.26 3.11
N GLY A 510 5.86 18.49 2.76
CA GLY A 510 7.00 17.76 3.28
C GLY A 510 7.51 18.28 4.63
N PHE A 511 8.82 18.13 4.86
CA PHE A 511 9.47 18.64 6.07
C PHE A 511 9.32 20.16 6.22
N GLU A 512 9.36 20.90 5.12
CA GLU A 512 9.15 22.35 5.16
C GLU A 512 7.73 22.71 5.65
N ALA A 513 6.71 21.89 5.35
CA ALA A 513 5.36 22.12 5.88
C ALA A 513 5.31 21.96 7.40
N PHE A 514 6.01 20.95 7.92
CA PHE A 514 6.17 20.71 9.35
C PHE A 514 6.84 21.90 10.04
N GLU A 515 7.97 22.37 9.48
CA GLU A 515 8.70 23.53 9.98
C GLU A 515 7.86 24.80 9.96
N CYS A 516 7.13 25.04 8.86
CA CYS A 516 6.23 26.18 8.74
C CYS A 516 5.18 26.22 9.86
N LEU A 517 4.57 25.07 10.20
CA LEU A 517 3.58 25.04 11.29
C LEU A 517 4.20 25.32 12.65
N LEU A 518 5.42 24.84 12.92
CA LEU A 518 6.12 25.15 14.16
C LEU A 518 6.34 26.66 14.30
N GLN A 519 6.80 27.32 13.24
CA GLN A 519 6.98 28.78 13.22
C GLN A 519 5.67 29.53 13.47
N LEU A 520 4.55 29.08 12.87
CA LEU A 520 3.23 29.69 13.11
C LEU A 520 2.73 29.46 14.54
N VAL A 521 3.01 28.30 15.13
CA VAL A 521 2.65 27.98 16.52
C VAL A 521 3.45 28.84 17.49
N GLU A 522 4.75 29.02 17.28
CA GLU A 522 5.58 29.94 18.09
C GLU A 522 5.08 31.39 17.99
N ALA A 523 4.66 31.79 16.79
CA ALA A 523 4.11 33.11 16.51
C ALA A 523 2.71 33.36 17.12
N ARG A 524 2.02 32.36 17.70
CA ARG A 524 0.73 32.56 18.41
C ARG A 524 0.83 33.53 19.58
N SER A 525 2.01 33.62 20.19
CA SER A 525 2.28 34.55 21.29
C SER A 525 2.21 36.03 20.85
N THR A 526 2.50 36.30 19.58
CA THR A 526 2.57 37.65 19.00
C THR A 526 1.38 37.97 18.11
N HIS A 527 0.78 36.96 17.46
CA HIS A 527 -0.30 37.11 16.51
C HIS A 527 -1.51 36.26 16.90
N ARG A 528 -2.63 36.92 17.19
CA ARG A 528 -3.88 36.26 17.60
C ARG A 528 -4.51 35.46 16.45
N GLU A 529 -4.23 35.86 15.22
CA GLU A 529 -4.74 35.24 14.00
C GLU A 529 -4.25 33.80 13.83
N PHE A 530 -3.09 33.45 14.39
CA PHE A 530 -2.56 32.09 14.38
C PHE A 530 -3.16 31.19 15.46
N CYS A 531 -4.02 31.71 16.34
CA CYS A 531 -4.72 30.93 17.37
C CYS A 531 -5.91 30.13 16.80
N VAL A 532 -5.70 29.50 15.65
CA VAL A 532 -6.67 28.65 14.94
C VAL A 532 -6.16 27.20 14.87
N PRO A 533 -7.04 26.20 14.68
CA PRO A 533 -6.63 24.83 14.38
C PRO A 533 -5.78 24.78 13.10
N MET A 534 -4.62 24.13 13.18
CA MET A 534 -3.74 23.88 12.04
C MET A 534 -3.42 22.38 11.97
N CYS A 535 -3.44 21.81 10.78
CA CYS A 535 -3.13 20.40 10.55
C CYS A 535 -2.18 20.24 9.35
N VAL A 536 -1.22 19.33 9.46
CA VAL A 536 -0.36 18.92 8.34
C VAL A 536 -0.77 17.55 7.83
N VAL A 537 -0.91 17.45 6.51
CA VAL A 537 -0.95 16.18 5.79
C VAL A 537 0.43 15.97 5.16
N PRO A 538 1.18 14.94 5.57
CA PRO A 538 2.55 14.76 5.13
C PRO A 538 2.62 14.29 3.66
N ALA A 539 3.29 15.07 2.82
CA ALA A 539 3.42 14.85 1.38
C ALA A 539 4.84 15.16 0.90
N THR A 540 5.60 14.11 0.63
CA THR A 540 6.98 14.15 0.13
C THR A 540 7.34 12.77 -0.40
N ILE A 541 8.15 12.70 -1.45
CA ILE A 541 8.68 11.41 -1.92
C ILE A 541 9.68 10.80 -0.93
N SER A 542 10.37 11.63 -0.13
CA SER A 542 11.47 11.20 0.73
C SER A 542 11.02 10.40 1.95
N ASN A 543 9.74 10.45 2.32
CA ASN A 543 9.21 9.88 3.55
C ASN A 543 9.96 10.33 4.82
N ASN A 544 10.36 11.61 4.86
CA ASN A 544 11.17 12.20 5.93
C ASN A 544 10.38 13.12 6.87
N VAL A 545 9.05 13.02 6.90
CA VAL A 545 8.24 13.85 7.82
C VAL A 545 8.09 13.12 9.15
N PRO A 546 8.52 13.71 10.28
CA PRO A 546 8.42 13.07 11.58
C PRO A 546 6.97 12.72 11.97
N GLY A 547 6.79 11.61 12.67
CA GLY A 547 5.49 11.20 13.23
C GLY A 547 4.57 10.41 12.30
N THR A 548 4.98 10.14 11.05
CA THR A 548 4.28 9.22 10.14
C THR A 548 5.24 8.17 9.57
N ASP A 549 4.72 6.96 9.32
CA ASP A 549 5.49 5.87 8.71
C ASP A 549 5.53 5.98 7.17
N ILE A 550 4.55 6.68 6.59
CA ILE A 550 4.34 6.83 5.15
C ILE A 550 3.87 8.27 4.85
N THR A 551 4.43 8.87 3.80
CA THR A 551 4.03 10.17 3.25
C THR A 551 3.45 10.02 1.85
N LEU A 552 2.62 11.00 1.45
CA LEU A 552 2.08 11.03 0.08
C LEU A 552 3.20 11.24 -0.94
N GLY A 553 3.17 10.42 -1.99
CA GLY A 553 4.11 10.44 -3.11
C GLY A 553 5.25 9.44 -2.97
N ALA A 554 5.44 8.85 -1.78
CA ALA A 554 6.49 7.86 -1.55
C ALA A 554 6.24 6.58 -2.38
N ASP A 555 5.01 6.09 -2.45
CA ASP A 555 4.68 4.88 -3.22
C ASP A 555 4.82 5.12 -4.74
N THR A 556 4.38 6.27 -5.24
CA THR A 556 4.58 6.68 -6.64
C THR A 556 6.07 6.73 -6.99
N SER A 557 6.89 7.30 -6.10
CA SER A 557 8.35 7.35 -6.26
C SER A 557 8.97 5.96 -6.28
N LEU A 558 8.58 5.08 -5.35
CA LEU A 558 9.05 3.70 -5.31
C LEU A 558 8.73 2.94 -6.60
N ASN A 559 7.51 3.09 -7.14
CA ASN A 559 7.16 2.46 -8.41
C ASN A 559 8.02 3.01 -9.58
N SER A 560 8.31 4.31 -9.62
CA SER A 560 9.22 4.92 -10.61
C SER A 560 10.65 4.37 -10.52
N ILE A 561 11.17 4.22 -9.29
CA ILE A 561 12.50 3.61 -9.04
C ILE A 561 12.51 2.15 -9.50
N VAL A 562 11.51 1.36 -9.10
CA VAL A 562 11.42 -0.07 -9.40
C VAL A 562 11.29 -0.32 -10.90
N GLU A 563 10.42 0.43 -11.58
CA GLU A 563 10.26 0.34 -13.03
C GLU A 563 11.56 0.69 -13.77
N THR A 564 12.26 1.74 -13.32
CA THR A 564 13.56 2.11 -13.91
C THR A 564 14.61 1.03 -13.67
N CYS A 565 14.66 0.47 -12.45
CA CYS A 565 15.56 -0.64 -12.13
C CYS A 565 15.27 -1.87 -12.99
N ASP A 566 14.02 -2.20 -13.27
CA ASP A 566 13.66 -3.34 -14.11
C ASP A 566 14.08 -3.13 -15.57
N ARG A 567 13.87 -1.93 -16.12
CA ARG A 567 14.37 -1.56 -17.46
C ARG A 567 15.90 -1.64 -17.53
N ILE A 568 16.59 -1.20 -16.49
CA ILE A 568 18.05 -1.29 -16.38
C ILE A 568 18.51 -2.74 -16.26
N LYS A 569 17.86 -3.56 -15.43
CA LYS A 569 18.15 -5.00 -15.28
C LYS A 569 17.98 -5.76 -16.59
N GLN A 570 16.97 -5.39 -17.39
CA GLN A 570 16.77 -5.95 -18.72
C GLN A 570 17.94 -5.62 -19.65
N SER A 571 18.41 -4.36 -19.64
CA SER A 571 19.60 -3.95 -20.39
C SER A 571 20.88 -4.67 -19.92
N ALA A 572 21.09 -4.75 -18.60
CA ALA A 572 22.22 -5.43 -17.98
C ALA A 572 22.30 -6.92 -18.38
N SER A 573 21.15 -7.58 -18.42
CA SER A 573 21.06 -9.00 -18.76
C SER A 573 21.42 -9.28 -20.22
N GLY A 574 21.22 -8.31 -21.13
CA GLY A 574 21.58 -8.42 -22.54
C GLY A 574 23.09 -8.33 -22.78
N THR A 575 23.78 -7.40 -22.11
CA THR A 575 25.24 -7.24 -22.27
C THR A 575 26.06 -8.21 -21.42
N LYS A 576 25.47 -8.72 -20.32
CA LYS A 576 26.12 -9.51 -19.27
C LYS A 576 27.28 -8.76 -18.60
N ARG A 577 27.69 -9.23 -17.42
CA ARG A 577 28.83 -8.72 -16.63
C ARG A 577 28.81 -7.20 -16.45
N ARG A 578 27.64 -6.67 -16.06
CA ARG A 578 27.44 -5.24 -15.86
C ARG A 578 26.83 -4.94 -14.50
N VAL A 579 27.38 -3.93 -13.82
CA VAL A 579 26.88 -3.40 -12.56
C VAL A 579 26.34 -1.98 -12.78
N PHE A 580 25.16 -1.69 -12.23
CA PHE A 580 24.57 -0.34 -12.28
C PHE A 580 24.58 0.28 -10.90
N ILE A 581 25.15 1.48 -10.78
CA ILE A 581 25.05 2.33 -9.60
C ILE A 581 23.94 3.35 -9.86
N ILE A 582 22.87 3.30 -9.07
CA ILE A 582 21.69 4.14 -9.22
C ILE A 582 21.59 5.07 -8.03
N GLU A 583 21.58 6.38 -8.29
CA GLU A 583 21.32 7.38 -7.27
C GLU A 583 19.81 7.63 -7.14
N THR A 584 19.30 7.50 -5.91
CA THR A 584 17.90 7.78 -5.54
C THR A 584 17.81 9.04 -4.69
N MET A 585 16.71 9.77 -4.82
CA MET A 585 16.41 10.91 -3.95
C MET A 585 16.07 10.46 -2.53
N GLY A 586 15.93 11.42 -1.63
CA GLY A 586 15.50 11.18 -0.25
C GLY A 586 16.06 12.21 0.74
N GLY A 587 16.90 13.14 0.29
CA GLY A 587 17.78 13.91 1.17
C GLY A 587 18.59 12.93 2.02
N TYR A 588 18.64 13.16 3.32
CA TYR A 588 19.27 12.26 4.29
C TYR A 588 18.43 11.02 4.64
N CYS A 589 17.18 10.92 4.17
CA CYS A 589 16.33 9.77 4.43
C CYS A 589 16.60 8.66 3.41
N GLY A 590 17.09 7.52 3.89
CA GLY A 590 17.39 6.33 3.11
C GLY A 590 16.17 5.51 2.66
N TYR A 591 14.95 5.89 3.05
CA TYR A 591 13.72 5.11 2.80
C TYR A 591 13.58 4.66 1.34
N LEU A 592 13.69 5.58 0.37
CA LEU A 592 13.56 5.26 -1.05
C LEU A 592 14.66 4.32 -1.55
N ALA A 593 15.90 4.51 -1.09
CA ALA A 593 17.02 3.65 -1.44
C ALA A 593 16.84 2.23 -0.88
N THR A 594 16.50 2.11 0.40
CA THR A 594 16.33 0.83 1.10
C THR A 594 15.15 0.04 0.55
N VAL A 595 13.98 0.68 0.49
CA VAL A 595 12.74 0.02 0.06
C VAL A 595 12.74 -0.21 -1.46
N GLY A 596 13.29 0.72 -2.23
CA GLY A 596 13.54 0.54 -3.66
C GLY A 596 14.50 -0.61 -3.94
N ALA A 597 15.57 -0.76 -3.15
CA ALA A 597 16.51 -1.86 -3.27
C ALA A 597 15.85 -3.21 -3.00
N LEU A 598 15.03 -3.29 -1.96
CA LEU A 598 14.26 -4.49 -1.64
C LEU A 598 13.32 -4.89 -2.79
N ALA A 599 12.59 -3.92 -3.35
CA ALA A 599 11.62 -4.15 -4.42
C ALA A 599 12.28 -4.39 -5.80
N ALA A 600 13.48 -3.85 -6.03
CA ALA A 600 14.26 -4.08 -7.25
C ALA A 600 15.12 -5.36 -7.18
N GLY A 601 15.40 -5.85 -5.96
CA GLY A 601 16.36 -6.92 -5.71
C GLY A 601 17.79 -6.45 -6.00
N ALA A 602 18.13 -5.24 -5.53
CA ALA A 602 19.47 -4.68 -5.62
C ALA A 602 20.45 -5.44 -4.72
N ASP A 603 21.72 -5.46 -5.08
CA ASP A 603 22.84 -6.11 -4.39
C ASP A 603 23.37 -5.31 -3.18
N ALA A 604 23.22 -3.99 -3.22
CA ALA A 604 23.56 -3.11 -2.12
C ALA A 604 22.66 -1.87 -2.13
N ALA A 605 22.44 -1.31 -0.94
CA ALA A 605 21.77 -0.03 -0.73
C ALA A 605 22.60 0.81 0.23
N TYR A 606 23.19 1.91 -0.25
CA TYR A 606 23.97 2.84 0.58
C TYR A 606 23.08 3.98 1.04
N ILE A 607 22.95 4.15 2.36
CA ILE A 607 22.07 5.13 3.01
C ILE A 607 22.83 5.92 4.07
N TYR A 608 22.28 7.05 4.48
CA TYR A 608 22.91 7.91 5.49
C TYR A 608 22.81 7.29 6.90
N GLU A 609 21.71 6.60 7.18
CA GLU A 609 21.40 6.01 8.48
C GLU A 609 22.30 4.82 8.83
N GLU A 610 22.96 4.21 7.84
CA GLU A 610 23.91 3.12 8.01
C GLU A 610 25.30 3.56 7.54
N PRO A 611 26.18 4.02 8.46
CA PRO A 611 27.52 4.42 8.09
C PRO A 611 28.30 3.27 7.47
N PHE A 612 28.92 3.53 6.32
CA PHE A 612 29.76 2.57 5.61
C PHE A 612 31.15 3.14 5.36
N THR A 613 32.13 2.25 5.35
CA THR A 613 33.54 2.55 5.15
C THR A 613 34.01 2.06 3.79
N ILE A 614 35.24 2.41 3.42
CA ILE A 614 35.87 1.88 2.20
C ILE A 614 35.99 0.35 2.21
N ARG A 615 36.10 -0.28 3.39
CA ARG A 615 36.15 -1.74 3.52
C ARG A 615 34.81 -2.40 3.18
N ASP A 616 33.72 -1.75 3.54
CA ASP A 616 32.37 -2.23 3.22
C ASP A 616 32.10 -2.11 1.71
N LEU A 617 32.58 -1.04 1.07
CA LEU A 617 32.55 -0.91 -0.39
C LEU A 617 33.36 -2.03 -1.06
N GLN A 618 34.59 -2.27 -0.59
CA GLN A 618 35.45 -3.31 -1.12
C GLN A 618 34.82 -4.71 -0.97
N THR A 619 34.25 -5.01 0.19
CA THR A 619 33.55 -6.30 0.44
C THR A 619 32.40 -6.52 -0.53
N ASN A 620 31.63 -5.47 -0.85
CA ASN A 620 30.55 -5.55 -1.83
C ASN A 620 31.07 -5.77 -3.27
N VAL A 621 32.19 -5.15 -3.63
CA VAL A 621 32.84 -5.38 -4.93
C VAL A 621 33.35 -6.82 -5.05
N GLU A 622 33.97 -7.35 -3.99
CA GLU A 622 34.41 -8.75 -3.93
C GLU A 622 33.20 -9.70 -4.06
N HIS A 623 32.12 -9.43 -3.34
CA HIS A 623 30.87 -10.20 -3.47
C HIS A 623 30.32 -10.18 -4.90
N LEU A 624 30.24 -9.01 -5.53
CA LEU A 624 29.80 -8.91 -6.93
C LEU A 624 30.75 -9.62 -7.89
N THR A 625 32.05 -9.57 -7.62
CA THR A 625 33.07 -10.28 -8.42
C THR A 625 32.84 -11.79 -8.39
N GLU A 626 32.57 -12.36 -7.21
CA GLU A 626 32.19 -13.78 -7.09
C GLU A 626 30.84 -14.06 -7.73
N LYS A 627 29.85 -13.19 -7.54
CA LYS A 627 28.53 -13.31 -8.17
C LYS A 627 28.63 -13.38 -9.70
N MET A 628 29.52 -12.63 -10.33
CA MET A 628 29.73 -12.66 -11.79
C MET A 628 30.29 -13.99 -12.33
N LYS A 629 30.84 -14.84 -11.44
CA LYS A 629 31.26 -16.21 -11.80
C LYS A 629 30.08 -17.18 -11.85
N THR A 630 28.95 -16.84 -11.22
CA THR A 630 27.71 -17.62 -11.25
C THR A 630 26.94 -17.42 -12.56
N GLY A 631 25.77 -18.06 -12.68
CA GLY A 631 24.84 -17.85 -13.80
C GLY A 631 24.26 -16.43 -13.88
N ILE A 632 24.33 -15.64 -12.80
CA ILE A 632 23.74 -14.30 -12.72
C ILE A 632 24.81 -13.24 -12.89
N GLN A 633 25.05 -12.87 -14.15
CA GLN A 633 26.11 -11.94 -14.51
C GLN A 633 25.61 -10.49 -14.57
N ARG A 634 24.99 -10.01 -13.48
CA ARG A 634 24.56 -8.60 -13.35
C ARG A 634 24.62 -8.14 -11.89
N GLY A 635 24.85 -6.85 -11.70
CA GLY A 635 24.78 -6.20 -10.39
C GLY A 635 23.92 -4.94 -10.41
N LEU A 636 23.28 -4.64 -9.28
CA LEU A 636 22.50 -3.43 -9.08
C LEU A 636 22.80 -2.84 -7.71
N VAL A 637 23.22 -1.59 -7.64
CA VAL A 637 23.56 -0.89 -6.40
C VAL A 637 22.73 0.38 -6.34
N LEU A 638 21.96 0.56 -5.27
CA LEU A 638 21.25 1.80 -5.01
C LEU A 638 22.05 2.64 -4.00
N ARG A 639 22.06 3.96 -4.21
CA ARG A 639 22.73 4.92 -3.33
C ARG A 639 21.76 6.08 -3.09
N ASN A 640 21.49 6.39 -1.83
CA ASN A 640 20.79 7.62 -1.47
C ASN A 640 21.68 8.85 -1.76
N GLU A 641 21.08 9.92 -2.29
CA GLU A 641 21.80 11.12 -2.76
C GLU A 641 22.73 11.74 -1.70
N SER A 642 22.30 11.76 -0.43
CA SER A 642 23.03 12.37 0.70
C SER A 642 23.59 11.33 1.68
N CYS A 643 23.84 10.09 1.24
CA CYS A 643 24.34 9.04 2.13
C CYS A 643 25.74 9.32 2.70
N ASN A 644 26.58 10.01 1.93
CA ASN A 644 27.94 10.38 2.29
C ASN A 644 28.45 11.51 1.38
N GLU A 645 29.11 12.53 1.96
CA GLU A 645 29.64 13.68 1.22
C GLU A 645 30.83 13.32 0.32
N ASN A 646 31.70 12.39 0.77
CA ASN A 646 32.92 12.01 0.05
C ASN A 646 32.67 10.85 -0.92
N PHE A 647 31.91 9.85 -0.48
CA PHE A 647 31.55 8.68 -1.29
C PHE A 647 30.35 9.00 -2.18
N THR A 648 30.59 9.90 -3.13
CA THR A 648 29.63 10.31 -4.16
C THR A 648 29.31 9.14 -5.10
N THR A 649 28.23 9.28 -5.87
CA THR A 649 27.88 8.33 -6.94
C THR A 649 29.04 8.12 -7.91
N ASP A 650 29.82 9.16 -8.17
CA ASP A 650 30.97 9.14 -9.07
C ASP A 650 32.15 8.38 -8.46
N PHE A 651 32.41 8.59 -7.18
CA PHE A 651 33.43 7.86 -6.45
C PHE A 651 33.13 6.36 -6.42
N ILE A 652 31.90 5.97 -6.04
CA ILE A 652 31.49 4.55 -5.99
C ILE A 652 31.56 3.93 -7.38
N TYR A 653 31.09 4.64 -8.40
CA TYR A 653 31.19 4.20 -9.79
C TYR A 653 32.65 3.95 -10.24
N GLN A 654 33.56 4.87 -9.91
CA GLN A 654 34.98 4.73 -10.26
C GLN A 654 35.63 3.57 -9.52
N LEU A 655 35.36 3.44 -8.21
CA LEU A 655 35.87 2.34 -7.39
C LEU A 655 35.42 0.97 -7.95
N TYR A 656 34.13 0.80 -8.18
CA TYR A 656 33.59 -0.46 -8.72
C TYR A 656 34.10 -0.75 -10.13
N SER A 657 34.32 0.29 -10.95
CA SER A 657 34.88 0.12 -12.29
C SER A 657 36.34 -0.30 -12.29
N GLU A 658 37.13 0.21 -11.35
CA GLU A 658 38.57 -0.06 -11.23
C GLU A 658 38.81 -1.46 -10.66
N GLU A 659 38.17 -1.78 -9.53
CA GLU A 659 38.31 -3.06 -8.85
C GLU A 659 37.60 -4.20 -9.62
N GLY A 660 36.55 -3.88 -10.40
CA GLY A 660 35.86 -4.82 -11.28
C GLY A 660 36.58 -5.12 -12.60
N LYS A 661 37.76 -4.51 -12.86
CA LYS A 661 38.49 -4.66 -14.14
C LYS A 661 38.73 -6.13 -14.49
N GLY A 662 38.35 -6.49 -15.71
CA GLY A 662 38.47 -7.86 -16.22
C GLY A 662 37.32 -8.79 -15.82
N VAL A 663 36.44 -8.37 -14.90
CA VAL A 663 35.29 -9.16 -14.45
C VAL A 663 33.97 -8.54 -14.91
N PHE A 664 33.74 -7.26 -14.64
CA PHE A 664 32.52 -6.54 -15.02
C PHE A 664 32.77 -5.07 -15.34
N ASP A 665 31.84 -4.45 -16.09
CA ASP A 665 31.82 -3.01 -16.30
C ASP A 665 30.73 -2.33 -15.46
N CYS A 666 30.90 -1.05 -15.15
CA CYS A 666 29.89 -0.29 -14.42
C CYS A 666 29.21 0.76 -15.29
N ARG A 667 27.99 1.13 -14.92
CA ARG A 667 27.30 2.35 -15.38
C ARG A 667 26.66 3.05 -14.20
N LYS A 668 26.55 4.37 -14.28
CA LYS A 668 25.87 5.19 -13.26
C LYS A 668 24.62 5.83 -13.86
N ASN A 669 23.57 5.91 -13.05
CA ASN A 669 22.32 6.59 -13.41
C ASN A 669 21.83 7.40 -12.21
N VAL A 670 21.71 8.72 -12.39
CA VAL A 670 21.02 9.58 -11.44
C VAL A 670 19.57 9.70 -11.88
N LEU A 671 18.64 9.12 -11.12
CA LEU A 671 17.22 9.14 -11.50
C LEU A 671 16.69 10.57 -11.50
N GLY A 672 17.06 11.37 -10.49
CA GLY A 672 16.63 12.75 -10.35
C GLY A 672 15.09 12.87 -10.25
N HIS A 673 14.54 13.92 -10.85
CA HIS A 673 13.16 14.37 -10.61
C HIS A 673 12.08 13.44 -11.18
N MET A 674 12.41 12.45 -12.01
CA MET A 674 11.42 11.45 -12.46
C MET A 674 10.84 10.62 -11.31
N GLN A 675 11.52 10.63 -10.15
CA GLN A 675 11.04 10.03 -8.91
C GLN A 675 9.82 10.75 -8.31
N GLN A 676 9.56 12.01 -8.68
CA GLN A 676 8.31 12.68 -8.28
C GLN A 676 7.07 12.06 -8.94
N GLY A 677 7.27 11.24 -9.98
CA GLY A 677 6.22 10.56 -10.71
C GLY A 677 5.53 11.44 -11.75
N GLY A 678 4.78 10.78 -12.62
CA GLY A 678 3.80 11.43 -13.51
C GLY A 678 2.45 11.49 -12.81
N ALA A 679 1.56 10.57 -13.17
CA ALA A 679 0.32 10.37 -12.43
C ALA A 679 0.60 9.65 -11.08
N PRO A 680 -0.12 9.99 -10.00
CA PRO A 680 0.00 9.30 -8.72
C PRO A 680 -0.44 7.84 -8.83
N SER A 681 0.23 6.97 -8.07
CA SER A 681 -0.18 5.57 -7.91
C SER A 681 -1.57 5.46 -7.27
N PRO A 682 -2.31 4.35 -7.48
CA PRO A 682 -3.58 4.13 -6.80
C PRO A 682 -3.46 4.22 -5.27
N PHE A 683 -2.33 3.78 -4.70
CA PHE A 683 -2.06 3.91 -3.28
C PHE A 683 -2.03 5.39 -2.86
N ASP A 684 -1.22 6.23 -3.51
CA ASP A 684 -1.08 7.65 -3.15
C ASP A 684 -2.38 8.44 -3.39
N ARG A 685 -3.14 8.12 -4.44
CA ARG A 685 -4.47 8.71 -4.69
C ARG A 685 -5.41 8.44 -3.52
N ASN A 686 -5.50 7.19 -3.10
CA ASN A 686 -6.38 6.76 -2.03
C ASN A 686 -5.90 7.21 -0.65
N PHE A 687 -4.59 7.14 -0.41
CA PHE A 687 -4.00 7.61 0.84
C PHE A 687 -4.25 9.11 1.01
N GLY A 688 -4.02 9.92 -0.03
CA GLY A 688 -4.25 11.36 -0.02
C GLY A 688 -5.72 11.69 0.22
N THR A 689 -6.60 10.95 -0.45
CA THR A 689 -8.05 11.11 -0.28
C THR A 689 -8.48 10.83 1.16
N LYS A 690 -8.01 9.73 1.76
CA LYS A 690 -8.41 9.31 3.11
C LYS A 690 -7.84 10.21 4.20
N ILE A 691 -6.54 10.53 4.13
CA ILE A 691 -5.88 11.32 5.17
C ILE A 691 -6.40 12.76 5.19
N ALA A 692 -6.66 13.35 4.02
CA ALA A 692 -7.23 14.69 3.92
C ALA A 692 -8.68 14.76 4.42
N ALA A 693 -9.50 13.74 4.11
CA ALA A 693 -10.87 13.64 4.65
C ALA A 693 -10.87 13.61 6.18
N LYS A 694 -10.00 12.78 6.78
CA LYS A 694 -9.84 12.71 8.24
C LYS A 694 -9.31 14.01 8.84
N ALA A 695 -8.36 14.67 8.17
CA ALA A 695 -7.82 15.95 8.62
C ALA A 695 -8.92 17.02 8.69
N ILE A 696 -9.81 17.10 7.69
CA ILE A 696 -10.95 18.01 7.71
C ILE A 696 -11.96 17.63 8.80
N GLN A 697 -12.31 16.36 8.96
CA GLN A 697 -13.19 15.93 10.05
C GLN A 697 -12.64 16.32 11.44
N TRP A 698 -11.32 16.24 11.61
CA TRP A 698 -10.64 16.71 12.82
C TRP A 698 -10.71 18.23 12.97
N ILE A 699 -10.45 18.98 11.89
CA ILE A 699 -10.62 20.45 11.89
C ILE A 699 -12.06 20.82 12.27
N SER A 700 -13.07 20.19 11.66
CA SER A 700 -14.48 20.38 11.99
C SER A 700 -14.78 20.12 13.46
N LYS A 701 -14.25 19.02 14.02
CA LYS A 701 -14.41 18.68 15.44
C LYS A 701 -13.77 19.74 16.33
N LYS A 702 -12.55 20.19 16.01
CA LYS A 702 -11.84 21.22 16.78
C LYS A 702 -12.51 22.58 16.70
N LEU A 703 -12.99 22.98 15.54
CA LEU A 703 -13.75 24.22 15.39
C LEU A 703 -15.00 24.19 16.28
N LYS A 704 -15.74 23.08 16.32
CA LYS A 704 -16.91 22.92 17.20
C LYS A 704 -16.55 22.90 18.70
N GLU A 705 -15.41 22.34 19.07
CA GLU A 705 -14.95 22.27 20.47
C GLU A 705 -14.47 23.61 21.03
N PHE A 706 -13.79 24.43 20.21
CA PHE A 706 -13.05 25.61 20.68
C PHE A 706 -13.65 26.95 20.26
N TYR A 707 -14.72 26.94 19.46
CA TYR A 707 -15.45 28.14 19.06
C TYR A 707 -16.63 28.39 20.00
N VAL A 708 -16.50 29.39 20.88
CA VAL A 708 -17.56 29.81 21.81
C VAL A 708 -17.79 31.31 21.65
N GLU A 709 -19.04 31.73 21.39
CA GLU A 709 -19.45 33.14 21.36
C GLU A 709 -18.55 34.07 20.49
N GLY A 710 -18.17 33.62 19.30
CA GLY A 710 -17.39 34.44 18.36
C GLY A 710 -15.92 34.65 18.75
N THR A 711 -15.43 33.93 19.77
CA THR A 711 -14.03 34.02 20.23
C THR A 711 -13.44 32.62 20.43
N TYR A 712 -12.21 32.40 19.95
CA TYR A 712 -11.49 31.16 20.24
C TYR A 712 -10.99 31.17 21.68
N ILE A 713 -11.41 30.18 22.46
CA ILE A 713 -10.80 29.94 23.77
C ILE A 713 -9.44 29.29 23.53
N TYR A 714 -8.39 29.93 24.07
CA TYR A 714 -6.97 29.59 23.95
C TYR A 714 -6.71 28.08 23.71
N LEU A 715 -6.27 27.73 22.49
CA LEU A 715 -5.87 26.37 22.12
C LEU A 715 -4.41 26.13 22.53
N PRO A 716 -4.09 25.29 23.54
CA PRO A 716 -2.72 25.01 23.93
C PRO A 716 -2.02 24.03 22.98
N THR A 717 -2.70 23.49 21.96
CA THR A 717 -2.26 22.28 21.26
C THR A 717 -2.36 22.37 19.73
N TYR A 718 -1.36 21.79 19.06
CA TYR A 718 -1.40 21.33 17.67
C TYR A 718 -1.61 19.80 17.69
N THR A 719 -2.09 19.21 16.60
CA THR A 719 -2.24 17.74 16.53
C THR A 719 -1.76 17.23 15.18
N TYR A 720 -0.84 16.26 15.25
CA TYR A 720 -0.40 15.49 14.10
C TYR A 720 -1.46 14.44 13.77
N TYR A 721 -1.84 14.35 12.50
CA TYR A 721 -2.64 13.21 12.05
C TYR A 721 -1.71 12.05 11.71
N GLN A 722 -1.65 11.07 12.62
CA GLN A 722 -0.95 9.81 12.39
C GLN A 722 -1.94 8.81 11.77
N SER A 723 -1.60 8.18 10.64
CA SER A 723 -2.26 6.94 10.24
C SER A 723 -1.63 5.76 10.99
N LYS A 724 -1.94 5.59 12.27
CA LYS A 724 -1.71 4.30 12.93
C LYS A 724 -2.84 3.36 12.55
N CYS A 725 -2.50 2.18 12.08
CA CYS A 725 -3.47 1.11 11.94
C CYS A 725 -3.98 0.64 13.32
N PRO A 726 -5.22 0.13 13.38
CA PRO A 726 -5.94 -0.09 14.63
C PRO A 726 -5.52 -1.42 15.26
N GLY A 727 -4.73 -1.36 16.33
CA GLY A 727 -4.25 -2.58 16.99
C GLY A 727 -4.19 -2.55 18.51
N LYS A 728 -3.85 -1.42 19.14
CA LYS A 728 -3.80 -1.32 20.61
C LYS A 728 -4.16 0.10 21.04
N HIS A 729 -5.24 0.22 21.81
CA HIS A 729 -5.77 1.42 22.47
C HIS A 729 -5.96 2.67 21.58
N CYS A 730 -7.22 3.04 21.37
CA CYS A 730 -7.59 4.36 20.88
C CYS A 730 -7.26 5.36 22.00
N THR A 731 -6.05 5.93 21.99
CA THR A 731 -5.75 7.20 22.64
C THR A 731 -5.41 8.20 21.55
N ASP A 732 -6.17 9.28 21.48
CA ASP A 732 -5.76 10.52 20.83
C ASP A 732 -4.33 10.82 21.31
N PHE A 733 -3.32 10.61 20.47
CA PHE A 733 -1.97 11.08 20.79
C PHE A 733 -1.92 12.59 20.52
N ARG A 734 -2.34 13.33 21.55
CA ARG A 734 -1.93 14.70 21.81
C ARG A 734 -0.42 14.71 22.02
N LEU A 735 0.29 15.56 21.29
CA LEU A 735 1.55 16.09 21.78
C LEU A 735 1.19 17.24 22.74
N ASP A 736 0.75 16.87 23.95
CA ASP A 736 0.60 17.80 25.08
C ASP A 736 2.00 17.98 25.68
N ILE A 737 2.72 19.03 25.28
CA ILE A 737 3.91 19.50 26.01
C ILE A 737 3.40 20.18 27.27
N LYS A 738 3.08 19.40 28.30
CA LYS A 738 2.99 19.79 29.72
C LYS A 738 2.78 18.55 30.60
N HIS A 739 3.87 18.07 31.23
CA HIS A 739 3.98 17.14 32.38
C HIS A 739 2.92 16.01 32.50
N SER A 740 3.24 14.71 32.44
CA SER A 740 4.13 13.98 33.36
C SER A 740 4.16 12.49 32.94
N GLY A 741 5.35 11.87 32.88
CA GLY A 741 5.52 10.42 32.61
C GLY A 741 6.41 10.12 31.39
N SER A 742 7.72 10.17 31.60
CA SER A 742 8.82 10.11 30.63
C SER A 742 8.88 8.91 29.68
N THR A 743 8.72 9.16 28.37
CA THR A 743 9.80 8.92 27.39
C THR A 743 9.90 10.19 26.54
N ALA A 744 10.96 10.94 26.80
CA ALA A 744 11.10 12.33 26.45
C ALA A 744 11.37 12.51 24.94
N ALA A 745 10.60 13.41 24.31
CA ALA A 745 11.03 14.14 23.13
C ALA A 745 11.99 15.29 23.50
N ASP A 746 12.22 15.52 24.81
CA ASP A 746 13.16 16.53 25.32
C ASP A 746 14.65 16.12 25.18
N ASP A 747 14.95 14.85 24.82
CA ASP A 747 16.34 14.37 24.66
C ASP A 747 16.86 14.32 23.21
N MET A 748 16.02 14.66 22.22
CA MET A 748 16.51 14.91 20.85
C MET A 748 16.63 16.41 20.66
N SER A 749 17.85 16.94 20.69
CA SER A 749 18.09 18.35 20.39
C SER A 749 17.42 18.72 19.07
N LEU A 750 16.50 19.70 19.10
CA LEU A 750 15.81 20.23 17.92
C LEU A 750 16.78 20.56 16.77
N GLN A 751 18.00 20.96 17.14
CA GLN A 751 19.14 21.23 16.27
C GLN A 751 19.50 20.03 15.35
N THR A 752 19.52 18.80 15.86
CA THR A 752 19.90 17.62 15.06
C THR A 752 18.83 17.26 14.02
N ILE A 753 17.56 17.56 14.31
CA ILE A 753 16.43 17.33 13.39
C ILE A 753 16.42 18.38 12.27
N THR A 754 16.76 19.63 12.58
CA THR A 754 16.84 20.73 11.61
C THR A 754 18.08 20.67 10.72
N ASP A 755 19.25 20.30 11.27
CA ASP A 755 20.53 20.32 10.53
C ASP A 755 20.59 19.24 9.43
N HIS A 756 19.85 18.13 9.59
CA HIS A 756 19.79 17.03 8.62
C HIS A 756 18.40 16.76 8.03
N GLN A 757 17.44 17.69 8.18
CA GLN A 757 16.07 17.55 7.65
C GLN A 757 15.45 16.16 7.90
N ALA A 758 15.45 15.77 9.19
CA ALA A 758 14.88 14.56 9.78
C ALA A 758 15.50 13.20 9.38
N VAL A 759 16.47 12.76 10.19
CA VAL A 759 16.59 11.34 10.54
C VAL A 759 15.77 11.12 11.81
N ASP A 760 14.53 10.64 11.68
CA ASP A 760 13.78 10.14 12.84
C ASP A 760 14.51 8.89 13.35
N LEU A 761 14.99 8.89 14.60
CA LEU A 761 15.70 7.75 15.20
C LEU A 761 14.84 6.48 15.25
N LYS A 762 13.53 6.57 14.96
CA LYS A 762 12.57 5.45 14.85
C LYS A 762 11.98 5.31 13.43
N GLN A 763 12.77 5.45 12.37
CA GLN A 763 12.26 5.16 11.02
C GLN A 763 11.84 3.69 10.87
N PHE A 764 10.60 3.46 10.42
CA PHE A 764 10.08 2.13 10.08
C PHE A 764 10.89 1.43 8.97
N GLY A 765 11.58 2.21 8.11
CA GLY A 765 12.53 1.69 7.13
C GLY A 765 13.70 0.92 7.75
N LEU A 766 14.12 1.29 8.97
CA LEU A 766 15.16 0.59 9.74
C LEU A 766 14.64 -0.69 10.41
N CYS A 767 13.31 -0.87 10.56
CA CYS A 767 12.72 -2.13 11.03
C CYS A 767 12.76 -3.24 9.96
N VAL A 768 12.92 -2.89 8.68
CA VAL A 768 13.41 -3.81 7.65
C VAL A 768 14.91 -3.93 7.88
N SER A 769 15.31 -4.82 8.79
CA SER A 769 16.70 -4.85 9.25
C SER A 769 17.69 -5.01 8.07
N PRO A 770 18.94 -4.55 8.19
CA PRO A 770 19.99 -4.83 7.21
C PRO A 770 20.17 -6.34 6.96
N LEU A 771 19.79 -7.19 7.90
CA LEU A 771 19.70 -8.64 7.72
C LEU A 771 18.53 -9.01 6.77
N PHE A 772 17.38 -8.36 6.85
CA PHE A 772 16.29 -8.57 5.90
C PHE A 772 16.67 -8.18 4.47
N LEU A 773 17.44 -7.09 4.31
CA LEU A 773 18.08 -6.77 3.04
C LEU A 773 19.13 -7.84 2.70
N GLN A 774 20.15 -8.08 3.51
CA GLN A 774 21.18 -9.09 3.25
C GLN A 774 20.61 -10.47 2.91
N THR A 775 19.65 -11.01 3.65
CA THR A 775 19.05 -12.33 3.41
C THR A 775 18.22 -12.40 2.13
N LEU A 776 17.67 -11.28 1.66
CA LEU A 776 16.93 -11.23 0.39
C LEU A 776 17.79 -10.74 -0.77
N ILE A 777 18.97 -10.16 -0.50
CA ILE A 777 19.84 -9.49 -1.47
C ILE A 777 21.07 -10.35 -1.77
N LEU A 778 21.88 -10.64 -0.74
CA LEU A 778 23.02 -11.57 -0.77
C LEU A 778 22.51 -12.99 -0.86
#